data_AF-A0A3D5ZLQ3-F1
#
_entry.id   AF-A0A3D5ZLQ3-F1
#
_cell.length_a   1.000
_cell.length_b   1.000
_cell.length_c   1.000
_cell.angle_alpha   90.00
_cell.angle_beta   90.00
_cell.angle_gamma   90.00
#
_symmetry.space_group_name_H-M   'P 1'
#
loop_
_entity.id
_entity.type
_entity.pdbx_description
1 polymer ?
#
loop_
_entity_poly.entity_id
_entity_poly.type
_entity_poly.pdbx_seq_one_letter_code
_entity_poly.pdbx_strand_id
1 'polypeptide(L)'
;MKKTMAFLLAALLVWSCLPLVACDKTPEVKATGISVKDGTLPASVEQNAKIDYSSVKIIVKYSDGTTKELSVKADGVSYREADTSKVGQAVFTVEYAGLKASANITVYERIVEAEVQSIYIKESTLPKVIKQGSKIDYASVVLVVVFSDGKESEIPVTANGVKYDAIDTSVAGKVTFKVTYAKKEATAEVTIEEIYSVTEFSNTDGYKMYEVNKAEQSNKENEFYVKDVPYTVGSVNGYVCNPKVIAVDIMSGGDNEIELKNVKTDYELFEYDSATALSGDALTKYLSKVENNVYYFTSEANDKLFRLRITLSDEYETILDTPYIEQTIKVVDGYNVYDANGLSVLDNLNNVAWAEMKDTKLDWDEHKLSGYADIKQVILHDEIIVKKSDLPAKYFWTEGDEAVGGGRSYADALSRLPENMRHLLAGSLKETNWGETYNIDGEQRGLYASNGIGLNGNYMQVSYEDGLVVDDKGNVTAPNGGIYVAWDFNDMAKETGYAEPHVSFVAYKNVDEQNAKGNRTVQNVLFVGRTGKTDNTNLPAAIMMFHSALTENKATLDNIVANSWFANVELNNRTTLDITNCKFYSSFSQMVYGFYAKEINVVNCEMKRSGGPLFILQSATDNMGEDRIANESTVLNIDSTANMESWLSGREAWFAINTKEAMPVVNKLMTLTKIVDNTAGTKFFRMDGELAKSNVIAVIIPSPGDAFTNQYTLHGKINVGTNSYGMDDATFNAIIANKSNPAAAVAPVFKLGAVDISTLGQNINYGFIATMPTNETIGTMKLNNPTQEAVAAAIIPMIKQNPAQFGLPADATDEQINAAAPTIAQSLWENSMKSNHTGEFALYVSPGALGETPNTSIKHFLMLFGGPVSTSSAN
;
A
#
# COMPACT_ATOMS: atom_id res chain seq x y z
N MET A 1 -40.76 -27.92 -66.41
CA MET A 1 -40.74 -29.25 -67.06
C MET A 1 -40.10 -29.14 -68.44
N LYS A 2 -39.18 -30.07 -68.75
CA LYS A 2 -38.88 -30.70 -70.06
C LYS A 2 -39.16 -29.94 -71.38
N LYS A 3 -38.08 -29.83 -72.17
CA LYS A 3 -37.88 -30.22 -73.59
C LYS A 3 -39.05 -30.21 -74.59
N THR A 4 -38.69 -29.69 -75.78
CA THR A 4 -39.04 -30.12 -77.17
C THR A 4 -40.49 -29.95 -77.64
N MET A 5 -40.70 -29.43 -78.87
CA MET A 5 -40.91 -30.26 -80.08
C MET A 5 -41.36 -29.38 -81.28
N ALA A 6 -40.97 -29.83 -82.49
CA ALA A 6 -41.20 -29.24 -83.81
C ALA A 6 -42.57 -29.61 -84.44
N PHE A 7 -42.75 -29.21 -85.72
CA PHE A 7 -43.75 -29.62 -86.75
C PHE A 7 -44.84 -28.56 -87.05
N LEU A 8 -45.35 -28.32 -88.28
CA LEU A 8 -45.05 -28.66 -89.69
C LEU A 8 -46.18 -27.98 -90.54
N LEU A 9 -46.10 -28.12 -91.88
CA LEU A 9 -47.20 -28.12 -92.89
C LEU A 9 -47.68 -26.72 -93.39
N ALA A 10 -47.35 -26.32 -94.64
CA ALA A 10 -48.01 -26.66 -95.94
C ALA A 10 -49.31 -25.85 -96.15
N ALA A 11 -49.75 -25.41 -97.33
CA ALA A 11 -49.30 -25.41 -98.71
C ALA A 11 -50.38 -24.61 -99.50
N LEU A 12 -49.97 -23.88 -100.53
CA LEU A 12 -50.57 -23.77 -101.88
C LEU A 12 -52.11 -23.85 -102.03
N LEU A 13 -52.81 -23.08 -102.87
CA LEU A 13 -52.60 -22.85 -104.30
C LEU A 13 -53.89 -22.17 -104.79
N VAL A 14 -53.83 -21.13 -105.62
CA VAL A 14 -54.81 -20.96 -106.71
C VAL A 14 -54.07 -20.30 -107.86
N TRP A 15 -54.01 -20.98 -109.02
CA TRP A 15 -53.74 -20.33 -110.29
C TRP A 15 -54.62 -20.95 -111.37
N SER A 16 -55.20 -20.10 -112.20
CA SER A 16 -56.07 -20.41 -113.34
C SER A 16 -55.49 -19.80 -114.64
N CYS A 17 -55.95 -20.37 -115.76
CA CYS A 17 -55.49 -20.32 -117.15
C CYS A 17 -55.26 -18.95 -117.84
N LEU A 18 -54.10 -18.83 -118.53
CA LEU A 18 -53.80 -18.42 -119.95
C LEU A 18 -54.23 -17.01 -120.48
N PRO A 19 -53.65 -16.44 -121.58
CA PRO A 19 -52.51 -16.82 -122.45
C PRO A 19 -51.53 -15.66 -122.87
N LEU A 20 -50.42 -16.02 -123.57
CA LEU A 20 -49.80 -15.45 -124.82
C LEU A 20 -50.43 -14.15 -125.41
N VAL A 21 -49.81 -13.19 -126.12
CA VAL A 21 -48.60 -13.04 -126.98
C VAL A 21 -48.55 -11.55 -127.45
N ALA A 22 -47.36 -11.00 -127.80
CA ALA A 22 -47.09 -10.21 -129.04
C ALA A 22 -45.96 -9.16 -128.90
N CYS A 23 -45.06 -9.17 -129.88
CA CYS A 23 -44.01 -8.18 -130.15
C CYS A 23 -44.57 -6.79 -130.47
N ASP A 24 -43.83 -5.73 -130.11
CA ASP A 24 -43.64 -4.58 -131.02
C ASP A 24 -42.37 -3.77 -130.73
N LYS A 25 -41.78 -3.25 -131.81
CA LYS A 25 -40.51 -2.49 -131.86
C LYS A 25 -40.52 -1.32 -130.88
N THR A 26 -39.54 -1.27 -129.97
CA THR A 26 -39.39 -0.19 -128.98
C THR A 26 -38.09 0.61 -129.20
N PRO A 27 -38.10 1.94 -129.00
CA PRO A 27 -36.91 2.79 -129.09
C PRO A 27 -35.86 2.41 -128.03
N GLU A 28 -34.58 2.70 -128.25
CA GLU A 28 -33.54 2.48 -127.24
C GLU A 28 -33.79 3.38 -126.01
N VAL A 29 -34.27 2.78 -124.92
CA VAL A 29 -34.66 3.47 -123.68
C VAL A 29 -33.42 3.69 -122.80
N LYS A 30 -32.99 4.95 -122.61
CA LYS A 30 -31.80 5.30 -121.80
C LYS A 30 -32.21 5.82 -120.43
N ALA A 31 -31.46 5.49 -119.39
CA ALA A 31 -31.68 6.03 -118.05
C ALA A 31 -31.40 7.55 -118.05
N THR A 32 -32.31 8.34 -117.50
CA THR A 32 -32.24 9.81 -117.46
C THR A 32 -32.16 10.38 -116.04
N GLY A 33 -32.45 9.58 -115.01
CA GLY A 33 -32.28 9.98 -113.61
C GLY A 33 -32.29 8.78 -112.68
N ILE A 34 -31.64 8.91 -111.51
CA ILE A 34 -31.75 7.95 -110.41
C ILE A 34 -31.99 8.67 -109.09
N SER A 35 -32.70 8.01 -108.17
CA SER A 35 -32.83 8.43 -106.76
C SER A 35 -32.82 7.21 -105.84
N VAL A 36 -32.43 7.39 -104.57
CA VAL A 36 -32.59 6.34 -103.56
C VAL A 36 -34.08 6.26 -103.19
N LYS A 37 -34.62 5.04 -103.09
CA LYS A 37 -36.03 4.85 -102.73
C LYS A 37 -36.22 5.10 -101.24
N ASP A 38 -37.09 6.04 -100.93
CA ASP A 38 -37.49 6.34 -99.55
C ASP A 38 -37.99 5.09 -98.83
N GLY A 39 -37.60 4.96 -97.57
CA GLY A 39 -37.95 3.81 -96.72
C GLY A 39 -37.12 2.55 -96.96
N THR A 40 -36.14 2.56 -97.88
CA THR A 40 -35.26 1.39 -98.11
C THR A 40 -33.88 1.51 -97.46
N LEU A 41 -33.48 2.73 -97.06
CA LEU A 41 -32.28 3.05 -96.29
C LEU A 41 -32.70 3.69 -94.96
N PRO A 42 -32.12 3.30 -93.81
CA PRO A 42 -32.47 3.90 -92.52
C PRO A 42 -32.10 5.39 -92.47
N ALA A 43 -32.98 6.21 -91.91
CA ALA A 43 -32.78 7.66 -91.82
C ALA A 43 -31.78 8.07 -90.70
N SER A 44 -31.57 7.22 -89.70
CA SER A 44 -30.64 7.44 -88.59
C SER A 44 -30.13 6.13 -87.98
N VAL A 45 -28.91 6.17 -87.40
CA VAL A 45 -28.24 5.03 -86.75
C VAL A 45 -27.32 5.49 -85.61
N GLU A 46 -26.95 4.58 -84.72
CA GLU A 46 -25.96 4.83 -83.65
C GLU A 46 -24.51 4.88 -84.20
N GLN A 47 -23.63 5.62 -83.53
CA GLN A 47 -22.20 5.63 -83.85
C GLN A 47 -21.61 4.21 -83.81
N ASN A 48 -20.93 3.83 -84.90
CA ASN A 48 -20.38 2.49 -85.19
C ASN A 48 -21.40 1.38 -85.53
N ALA A 49 -22.67 1.72 -85.78
CA ALA A 49 -23.64 0.74 -86.25
C ALA A 49 -23.29 0.21 -87.67
N LYS A 50 -23.50 -1.09 -87.90
CA LYS A 50 -23.41 -1.71 -89.23
C LYS A 50 -24.76 -1.61 -89.95
N ILE A 51 -24.77 -1.06 -91.17
CA ILE A 51 -25.98 -0.91 -91.99
C ILE A 51 -26.08 -2.06 -92.99
N ASP A 52 -27.25 -2.69 -93.10
CA ASP A 52 -27.52 -3.69 -94.14
C ASP A 52 -28.04 -3.01 -95.41
N TYR A 53 -27.23 -3.05 -96.48
CA TYR A 53 -27.56 -2.44 -97.77
C TYR A 53 -28.35 -3.37 -98.71
N SER A 54 -28.59 -4.63 -98.33
CA SER A 54 -29.26 -5.62 -99.20
C SER A 54 -30.71 -5.25 -99.55
N SER A 55 -31.39 -4.52 -98.66
CA SER A 55 -32.76 -4.04 -98.83
C SER A 55 -32.87 -2.69 -99.57
N VAL A 56 -31.75 -1.98 -99.78
CA VAL A 56 -31.75 -0.65 -100.38
C VAL A 56 -32.05 -0.75 -101.87
N LYS A 57 -32.96 0.11 -102.34
CA LYS A 57 -33.34 0.19 -103.74
C LYS A 57 -33.14 1.60 -104.27
N ILE A 58 -32.85 1.69 -105.56
CA ILE A 58 -32.89 2.93 -106.33
C ILE A 58 -34.09 2.92 -107.27
N ILE A 59 -34.65 4.09 -107.52
CA ILE A 59 -35.63 4.32 -108.58
C ILE A 59 -34.85 4.87 -109.77
N VAL A 60 -34.83 4.14 -110.87
CA VAL A 60 -34.26 4.59 -112.15
C VAL A 60 -35.39 5.12 -113.02
N LYS A 61 -35.26 6.35 -113.50
CA LYS A 61 -36.15 6.96 -114.49
C LYS A 61 -35.54 6.85 -115.87
N TYR A 62 -36.36 6.47 -116.85
CA TYR A 62 -35.92 6.26 -118.22
C TYR A 62 -36.47 7.34 -119.17
N SER A 63 -35.86 7.46 -120.35
CA SER A 63 -36.18 8.47 -121.37
C SER A 63 -37.59 8.34 -121.95
N ASP A 64 -38.22 7.17 -121.81
CA ASP A 64 -39.61 6.91 -122.20
C ASP A 64 -40.64 7.35 -121.13
N GLY A 65 -40.16 7.91 -120.01
CA GLY A 65 -40.97 8.38 -118.90
C GLY A 65 -41.30 7.31 -117.86
N THR A 66 -40.93 6.05 -118.09
CA THR A 66 -41.13 4.96 -117.11
C THR A 66 -40.10 5.01 -115.99
N THR A 67 -40.41 4.35 -114.87
CA THR A 67 -39.48 4.14 -113.76
C THR A 67 -39.36 2.66 -113.41
N LYS A 68 -38.19 2.24 -112.95
CA LYS A 68 -37.92 0.88 -112.46
C LYS A 68 -37.16 0.94 -111.15
N GLU A 69 -37.54 0.09 -110.21
CA GLU A 69 -36.77 -0.12 -109.00
C GLU A 69 -35.68 -1.17 -109.22
N LEU A 70 -34.44 -0.84 -108.85
CA LEU A 70 -33.32 -1.77 -108.83
C LEU A 70 -32.78 -1.87 -107.40
N SER A 71 -32.36 -3.08 -107.00
CA SER A 71 -31.56 -3.23 -105.78
C SER A 71 -30.19 -2.58 -106.00
N VAL A 72 -29.60 -2.01 -104.96
CA VAL A 72 -28.22 -1.50 -105.04
C VAL A 72 -27.18 -2.61 -105.26
N LYS A 73 -27.57 -3.88 -105.12
CA LYS A 73 -26.76 -5.06 -105.46
C LYS A 73 -27.04 -5.63 -106.86
N ALA A 74 -27.88 -4.98 -107.67
CA ALA A 74 -28.15 -5.42 -109.03
C ALA A 74 -26.96 -5.16 -109.97
N ASP A 75 -26.79 -6.00 -111.00
CA ASP A 75 -25.72 -5.86 -111.98
C ASP A 75 -25.74 -4.47 -112.65
N GLY A 76 -24.59 -3.80 -112.67
CA GLY A 76 -24.43 -2.44 -113.21
C GLY A 76 -24.68 -1.30 -112.21
N VAL A 77 -25.10 -1.59 -110.97
CA VAL A 77 -25.19 -0.61 -109.88
C VAL A 77 -23.96 -0.71 -108.99
N SER A 78 -23.35 0.43 -108.63
CA SER A 78 -22.27 0.50 -107.64
C SER A 78 -22.64 1.48 -106.52
N TYR A 79 -22.21 1.22 -105.30
CA TYR A 79 -22.50 2.09 -104.15
C TYR A 79 -21.34 2.20 -103.17
N ARG A 80 -21.35 3.27 -102.38
CA ARG A 80 -20.44 3.49 -101.25
C ARG A 80 -21.24 3.65 -99.96
N GLU A 81 -20.84 2.85 -98.97
CA GLU A 81 -21.45 2.82 -97.63
C GLU A 81 -21.24 4.14 -96.88
N ALA A 82 -22.15 4.43 -95.96
CA ALA A 82 -22.09 5.59 -95.09
C ALA A 82 -21.14 5.30 -93.91
N ASP A 83 -20.21 6.21 -93.59
CA ASP A 83 -19.28 6.08 -92.46
C ASP A 83 -19.99 6.41 -91.14
N THR A 84 -20.28 5.40 -90.33
CA THR A 84 -20.96 5.55 -89.04
C THR A 84 -20.00 5.78 -87.87
N SER A 85 -18.69 5.90 -88.10
CA SER A 85 -17.70 6.03 -87.01
C SER A 85 -17.66 7.42 -86.34
N LYS A 86 -18.31 8.42 -86.93
CA LYS A 86 -18.37 9.80 -86.43
C LYS A 86 -19.82 10.26 -86.29
N VAL A 87 -20.13 10.90 -85.17
CA VAL A 87 -21.43 11.53 -84.92
C VAL A 87 -21.64 12.67 -85.93
N GLY A 88 -22.85 12.77 -86.51
CA GLY A 88 -23.19 13.76 -87.54
C GLY A 88 -23.86 13.14 -88.79
N GLN A 89 -23.89 13.88 -89.90
CA GLN A 89 -24.47 13.38 -91.16
C GLN A 89 -23.47 12.49 -91.91
N ALA A 90 -23.85 11.25 -92.18
CA ALA A 90 -23.12 10.31 -93.03
C ALA A 90 -23.84 10.14 -94.38
N VAL A 91 -23.10 10.02 -95.48
CA VAL A 91 -23.67 10.04 -96.83
C VAL A 91 -23.53 8.67 -97.49
N PHE A 92 -24.66 8.08 -97.88
CA PHE A 92 -24.71 6.94 -98.79
C PHE A 92 -24.76 7.44 -100.24
N THR A 93 -23.95 6.87 -101.13
CA THR A 93 -23.91 7.23 -102.55
C THR A 93 -24.08 6.01 -103.43
N VAL A 94 -24.83 6.15 -104.52
CA VAL A 94 -25.11 5.07 -105.49
C VAL A 94 -25.04 5.59 -106.92
N GLU A 95 -24.52 4.76 -107.82
CA GLU A 95 -24.31 5.06 -109.23
C GLU A 95 -24.85 3.94 -110.13
N TYR A 96 -25.57 4.33 -111.19
CA TYR A 96 -26.08 3.41 -112.22
C TYR A 96 -26.11 4.11 -113.58
N ALA A 97 -25.57 3.45 -114.61
CA ALA A 97 -25.47 3.98 -115.99
C ALA A 97 -24.84 5.39 -116.10
N GLY A 98 -23.89 5.72 -115.21
CA GLY A 98 -23.19 7.02 -115.16
C GLY A 98 -23.93 8.13 -114.40
N LEU A 99 -25.11 7.85 -113.84
CA LEU A 99 -25.89 8.79 -113.03
C LEU A 99 -25.70 8.49 -111.54
N LYS A 100 -25.65 9.53 -110.70
CA LYS A 100 -25.41 9.43 -109.25
C LYS A 100 -26.60 9.93 -108.42
N ALA A 101 -26.87 9.25 -107.32
CA ALA A 101 -27.78 9.71 -106.27
C ALA A 101 -27.13 9.52 -104.89
N SER A 102 -27.54 10.35 -103.95
CA SER A 102 -27.07 10.31 -102.56
C SER A 102 -28.24 10.37 -101.60
N ALA A 103 -28.09 9.73 -100.44
CA ALA A 103 -29.01 9.85 -99.31
C ALA A 103 -28.21 10.04 -98.01
N ASN A 104 -28.71 10.89 -97.13
CA ASN A 104 -28.07 11.20 -95.85
C ASN A 104 -28.63 10.31 -94.74
N ILE A 105 -27.77 9.92 -93.81
CA ILE A 105 -28.07 9.14 -92.61
C ILE A 105 -27.54 9.92 -91.40
N THR A 106 -28.38 10.15 -90.39
CA THR A 106 -27.96 10.84 -89.17
C THR A 106 -27.35 9.86 -88.17
N VAL A 107 -26.08 10.05 -87.82
CA VAL A 107 -25.36 9.27 -86.80
C VAL A 107 -25.42 10.01 -85.46
N TYR A 108 -25.99 9.38 -84.44
CA TYR A 108 -26.07 9.96 -83.09
C TYR A 108 -25.13 9.28 -82.10
N GLU A 109 -24.77 10.03 -81.05
CA GLU A 109 -23.81 9.65 -80.02
C GLU A 109 -24.31 8.46 -79.18
N ARG A 110 -23.39 7.56 -78.82
CA ARG A 110 -23.66 6.41 -77.96
C ARG A 110 -23.41 6.78 -76.50
N ILE A 111 -24.47 6.95 -75.72
CA ILE A 111 -24.38 7.21 -74.27
C ILE A 111 -24.25 5.87 -73.52
N VAL A 112 -23.23 5.74 -72.67
CA VAL A 112 -23.11 4.65 -71.70
C VAL A 112 -23.38 5.25 -70.31
N GLU A 113 -24.43 4.79 -69.63
CA GLU A 113 -24.72 5.24 -68.26
C GLU A 113 -23.64 4.72 -67.30
N ALA A 114 -23.05 5.61 -66.48
CA ALA A 114 -22.04 5.22 -65.50
C ALA A 114 -22.67 4.40 -64.37
N GLU A 115 -22.28 3.14 -64.26
CA GLU A 115 -22.76 2.24 -63.20
C GLU A 115 -22.07 2.54 -61.85
N VAL A 116 -22.73 2.24 -60.73
CA VAL A 116 -22.16 2.36 -59.38
C VAL A 116 -21.07 1.30 -59.16
N GLN A 117 -19.85 1.75 -58.85
CA GLN A 117 -18.68 0.89 -58.67
C GLN A 117 -18.57 0.38 -57.21
N SER A 118 -18.63 1.29 -56.24
CA SER A 118 -18.53 1.01 -54.80
C SER A 118 -19.26 2.07 -53.97
N ILE A 119 -19.48 1.75 -52.70
CA ILE A 119 -20.04 2.67 -51.70
C ILE A 119 -19.26 2.56 -50.39
N TYR A 120 -19.21 3.63 -49.59
CA TYR A 120 -18.69 3.61 -48.22
C TYR A 120 -19.37 4.68 -47.35
N ILE A 121 -19.35 4.50 -46.04
CA ILE A 121 -19.92 5.45 -45.07
C ILE A 121 -18.85 6.51 -44.78
N LYS A 122 -19.23 7.79 -44.85
CA LYS A 122 -18.30 8.91 -44.61
C LYS A 122 -17.91 8.96 -43.13
N GLU A 123 -16.61 9.07 -42.86
CA GLU A 123 -16.09 9.17 -41.49
C GLU A 123 -16.75 10.33 -40.73
N SER A 124 -16.91 10.15 -39.40
CA SER A 124 -17.50 11.12 -38.48
C SER A 124 -18.98 11.46 -38.69
N THR A 125 -19.66 10.84 -39.68
CA THR A 125 -21.11 11.02 -39.87
C THR A 125 -21.96 10.01 -39.09
N LEU A 126 -21.35 8.92 -38.62
CA LEU A 126 -21.92 7.95 -37.69
C LEU A 126 -21.03 7.89 -36.43
N PRO A 127 -21.55 8.13 -35.22
CA PRO A 127 -20.78 7.98 -33.98
C PRO A 127 -20.29 6.54 -33.80
N LYS A 128 -19.03 6.38 -33.37
CA LYS A 128 -18.46 5.05 -33.07
C LYS A 128 -18.99 4.46 -31.75
N VAL A 129 -19.45 5.31 -30.85
CA VAL A 129 -19.99 4.95 -29.53
C VAL A 129 -21.34 5.64 -29.35
N ILE A 130 -22.35 4.90 -28.90
CA ILE A 130 -23.72 5.37 -28.70
C ILE A 130 -24.22 4.84 -27.34
N LYS A 131 -24.81 5.69 -26.51
CA LYS A 131 -25.38 5.25 -25.22
C LYS A 131 -26.64 4.39 -25.47
N GLN A 132 -26.79 3.29 -24.73
CA GLN A 132 -27.96 2.40 -24.83
C GLN A 132 -29.28 3.18 -24.71
N GLY A 133 -30.27 2.84 -25.54
CA GLY A 133 -31.56 3.54 -25.61
C GLY A 133 -31.55 4.89 -26.35
N SER A 134 -30.38 5.40 -26.76
CA SER A 134 -30.30 6.65 -27.52
C SER A 134 -30.93 6.54 -28.91
N LYS A 135 -31.51 7.65 -29.40
CA LYS A 135 -32.00 7.77 -30.78
C LYS A 135 -30.86 8.20 -31.70
N ILE A 136 -30.79 7.59 -32.88
CA ILE A 136 -29.80 7.91 -33.91
C ILE A 136 -30.46 8.78 -34.98
N ASP A 137 -29.83 9.91 -35.30
CA ASP A 137 -30.24 10.75 -36.43
C ASP A 137 -29.62 10.23 -37.74
N TYR A 138 -30.30 9.27 -38.38
CA TYR A 138 -29.88 8.72 -39.65
C TYR A 138 -29.86 9.73 -40.81
N ALA A 139 -30.49 10.90 -40.69
CA ALA A 139 -30.41 11.92 -41.74
C ALA A 139 -29.01 12.57 -41.82
N SER A 140 -28.25 12.53 -40.72
CA SER A 140 -26.89 13.04 -40.63
C SER A 140 -25.82 12.07 -41.15
N VAL A 141 -26.15 10.77 -41.30
CA VAL A 141 -25.23 9.73 -41.77
C VAL A 141 -25.12 9.78 -43.29
N VAL A 142 -23.90 9.96 -43.80
CA VAL A 142 -23.63 10.18 -45.23
C VAL A 142 -23.03 8.93 -45.86
N LEU A 143 -23.63 8.51 -46.98
CA LEU A 143 -23.12 7.48 -47.88
C LEU A 143 -22.41 8.14 -49.06
N VAL A 144 -21.18 7.76 -49.31
CA VAL A 144 -20.43 8.15 -50.51
C VAL A 144 -20.60 7.06 -51.57
N VAL A 145 -21.07 7.46 -52.75
CA VAL A 145 -21.27 6.59 -53.92
C VAL A 145 -20.20 6.89 -54.95
N VAL A 146 -19.40 5.89 -55.32
CA VAL A 146 -18.35 5.99 -56.33
C VAL A 146 -18.87 5.37 -57.64
N PHE A 147 -18.91 6.15 -58.71
CA PHE A 147 -19.34 5.70 -60.03
C PHE A 147 -18.17 5.16 -60.85
N SER A 148 -18.47 4.36 -61.88
CA SER A 148 -17.49 3.76 -62.79
C SER A 148 -16.67 4.77 -63.61
N ASP A 149 -17.11 6.03 -63.69
CA ASP A 149 -16.35 7.15 -64.28
C ASP A 149 -15.39 7.82 -63.28
N GLY A 150 -15.31 7.33 -62.04
CA GLY A 150 -14.47 7.83 -60.96
C GLY A 150 -15.03 9.02 -60.20
N LYS A 151 -16.25 9.48 -60.51
CA LYS A 151 -16.90 10.55 -59.74
C LYS A 151 -17.54 10.01 -58.46
N GLU A 152 -17.66 10.89 -57.48
CA GLU A 152 -18.31 10.61 -56.21
C GLU A 152 -19.56 11.46 -56.02
N SER A 153 -20.55 10.91 -55.32
CA SER A 153 -21.73 11.64 -54.86
C SER A 153 -22.01 11.29 -53.40
N GLU A 154 -22.28 12.31 -52.60
CA GLU A 154 -22.67 12.17 -51.20
C GLU A 154 -24.20 12.24 -51.09
N ILE A 155 -24.79 11.22 -50.49
CA ILE A 155 -26.23 11.16 -50.21
C ILE A 155 -26.47 10.73 -48.76
N PRO A 156 -27.52 11.22 -48.09
CA PRO A 156 -27.87 10.69 -46.77
C PRO A 156 -28.33 9.24 -46.88
N VAL A 157 -28.08 8.42 -45.86
CA VAL A 157 -28.55 7.01 -45.86
C VAL A 157 -30.09 6.89 -45.89
N THR A 158 -30.81 7.97 -45.59
CA THR A 158 -32.27 8.08 -45.70
C THR A 158 -32.75 8.39 -47.12
N ALA A 159 -31.85 8.58 -48.09
CA ALA A 159 -32.21 8.88 -49.47
C ALA A 159 -32.98 7.72 -50.16
N ASN A 160 -33.89 8.08 -51.07
CA ASN A 160 -34.66 7.10 -51.84
C ASN A 160 -33.74 6.13 -52.61
N GLY A 161 -33.95 4.83 -52.41
CA GLY A 161 -33.17 3.76 -53.05
C GLY A 161 -31.99 3.24 -52.22
N VAL A 162 -31.63 3.91 -51.13
CA VAL A 162 -30.71 3.39 -50.11
C VAL A 162 -31.51 2.52 -49.12
N LYS A 163 -30.97 1.35 -48.77
CA LYS A 163 -31.51 0.49 -47.71
C LYS A 163 -30.49 0.41 -46.58
N TYR A 164 -30.94 0.57 -45.34
CA TYR A 164 -30.08 0.40 -44.16
C TYR A 164 -30.84 -0.34 -43.07
N ASP A 165 -30.10 -1.05 -42.24
CA ASP A 165 -30.62 -1.68 -41.04
C ASP A 165 -30.42 -0.74 -39.86
N ALA A 166 -31.51 -0.27 -39.25
CA ALA A 166 -31.42 0.55 -38.05
C ALA A 166 -30.72 -0.23 -36.94
N ILE A 167 -29.75 0.41 -36.29
CA ILE A 167 -29.06 -0.13 -35.13
C ILE A 167 -30.06 -0.23 -33.99
N ASP A 168 -30.19 -1.42 -33.41
CA ASP A 168 -30.91 -1.62 -32.16
C ASP A 168 -30.05 -1.09 -31.01
N THR A 169 -30.41 0.08 -30.48
CA THR A 169 -29.72 0.68 -29.34
C THR A 169 -30.22 0.15 -28.00
N SER A 170 -31.21 -0.75 -27.97
CA SER A 170 -31.74 -1.28 -26.71
C SER A 170 -30.85 -2.34 -26.04
N VAL A 171 -29.86 -2.86 -26.76
CA VAL A 171 -28.93 -3.89 -26.27
C VAL A 171 -27.50 -3.38 -26.38
N ALA A 172 -26.77 -3.40 -25.27
CA ALA A 172 -25.35 -3.04 -25.24
C ALA A 172 -24.47 -4.04 -26.02
N GLY A 173 -23.34 -3.56 -26.53
CA GLY A 173 -22.36 -4.36 -27.26
C GLY A 173 -22.01 -3.82 -28.64
N LYS A 174 -21.16 -4.56 -29.36
CA LYS A 174 -20.74 -4.20 -30.71
C LYS A 174 -21.80 -4.58 -31.74
N VAL A 175 -22.18 -3.61 -32.57
CA VAL A 175 -23.16 -3.78 -33.65
C VAL A 175 -22.54 -3.33 -34.98
N THR A 176 -22.83 -4.05 -36.06
CA THR A 176 -22.43 -3.65 -37.41
C THR A 176 -23.59 -2.94 -38.10
N PHE A 177 -23.42 -1.66 -38.41
CA PHE A 177 -24.34 -0.89 -39.25
C PHE A 177 -24.10 -1.22 -40.72
N LYS A 178 -25.16 -1.57 -41.44
CA LYS A 178 -25.11 -2.02 -42.83
C LYS A 178 -25.95 -1.13 -43.72
N VAL A 179 -25.36 -0.68 -44.82
CA VAL A 179 -26.02 0.14 -45.85
C VAL A 179 -25.86 -0.52 -47.22
N THR A 180 -26.94 -0.59 -47.99
CA THR A 180 -26.99 -1.13 -49.34
C THR A 180 -27.54 -0.10 -50.32
N TYR A 181 -26.81 0.14 -51.39
CA TYR A 181 -27.24 1.00 -52.50
C TYR A 181 -26.76 0.40 -53.83
N ALA A 182 -27.64 0.34 -54.84
CA ALA A 182 -27.33 -0.23 -56.16
C ALA A 182 -26.66 -1.63 -56.14
N LYS A 183 -27.10 -2.52 -55.23
CA LYS A 183 -26.54 -3.87 -54.99
C LYS A 183 -25.09 -3.89 -54.45
N LYS A 184 -24.56 -2.76 -54.00
CA LYS A 184 -23.30 -2.64 -53.27
C LYS A 184 -23.58 -2.48 -51.78
N GLU A 185 -22.63 -2.87 -50.95
CA GLU A 185 -22.75 -2.90 -49.49
C GLU A 185 -21.60 -2.14 -48.84
N ALA A 186 -21.90 -1.34 -47.83
CA ALA A 186 -20.96 -0.71 -46.91
C ALA A 186 -21.33 -1.07 -45.47
N THR A 187 -20.32 -1.22 -44.62
CA THR A 187 -20.50 -1.52 -43.20
C THR A 187 -19.66 -0.61 -42.30
N ALA A 188 -20.12 -0.37 -41.08
CA ALA A 188 -19.39 0.32 -40.02
C ALA A 188 -19.67 -0.35 -38.67
N GLU A 189 -18.64 -0.52 -37.84
CA GLU A 189 -18.79 -1.02 -36.46
C GLU A 189 -19.12 0.14 -35.51
N VAL A 190 -20.12 -0.07 -34.66
CA VAL A 190 -20.57 0.86 -33.62
C VAL A 190 -20.64 0.09 -32.30
N THR A 191 -20.27 0.73 -31.19
CA THR A 191 -20.41 0.17 -29.85
C THR A 191 -21.58 0.84 -29.12
N ILE A 192 -22.51 0.05 -28.60
CA ILE A 192 -23.57 0.49 -27.71
C ILE A 192 -23.09 0.29 -26.27
N GLU A 193 -22.96 1.37 -25.50
CA GLU A 193 -22.51 1.32 -24.10
C GLU A 193 -23.70 1.35 -23.14
N GLU A 194 -23.63 0.53 -22.08
CA GLU A 194 -24.63 0.51 -20.99
C GLU A 194 -24.76 1.90 -20.34
N ILE A 195 -25.96 2.24 -19.88
CA ILE A 195 -26.19 3.45 -19.08
C ILE A 195 -26.33 3.04 -17.61
N TYR A 196 -25.43 3.56 -16.79
CA TYR A 196 -25.47 3.37 -15.35
C TYR A 196 -26.01 4.62 -14.65
N SER A 197 -26.83 4.40 -13.62
CA SER A 197 -27.18 5.44 -12.64
C SER A 197 -26.36 5.21 -11.38
N VAL A 198 -25.55 6.18 -11.00
CA VAL A 198 -24.73 6.13 -9.78
C VAL A 198 -25.63 6.22 -8.56
N THR A 199 -25.51 5.24 -7.68
CA THR A 199 -26.25 5.11 -6.42
C THR A 199 -25.37 5.34 -5.19
N GLU A 200 -24.04 5.24 -5.33
CA GLU A 200 -23.07 5.60 -4.31
C GLU A 200 -21.88 6.33 -4.95
N PHE A 201 -21.49 7.47 -4.37
CA PHE A 201 -20.26 8.17 -4.69
C PHE A 201 -19.59 8.57 -3.38
N SER A 202 -18.51 7.87 -3.02
CA SER A 202 -17.93 7.97 -1.69
C SER A 202 -16.40 8.02 -1.72
N ASN A 203 -15.81 8.51 -0.62
CA ASN A 203 -14.36 8.68 -0.48
C ASN A 203 -13.58 7.36 -0.70
N THR A 204 -12.27 7.48 -0.94
CA THR A 204 -11.38 6.30 -1.04
C THR A 204 -11.45 5.47 0.25
N ASP A 205 -11.20 4.17 0.15
CA ASP A 205 -11.21 3.30 1.33
C ASP A 205 -10.16 3.75 2.36
N GLY A 206 -8.98 4.18 1.90
CA GLY A 206 -7.97 4.83 2.73
C GLY A 206 -8.47 6.06 3.49
N TYR A 207 -9.15 7.01 2.83
CA TYR A 207 -9.65 8.18 3.53
C TYR A 207 -10.73 7.82 4.56
N LYS A 208 -11.62 6.88 4.22
CA LYS A 208 -12.65 6.38 5.14
C LYS A 208 -12.04 5.70 6.36
N MET A 209 -11.04 4.83 6.16
CA MET A 209 -10.34 4.16 7.26
C MET A 209 -9.64 5.15 8.17
N TYR A 210 -9.00 6.18 7.62
CA TYR A 210 -8.44 7.27 8.42
C TYR A 210 -9.50 7.96 9.30
N GLU A 211 -10.65 8.33 8.73
CA GLU A 211 -11.74 8.98 9.49
C GLU A 211 -12.28 8.09 10.62
N VAL A 212 -12.32 6.78 10.39
CA VAL A 212 -12.70 5.80 11.42
C VAL A 212 -11.60 5.70 12.47
N ASN A 213 -10.36 5.39 12.09
CA ASN A 213 -9.27 5.05 13.00
C ASN A 213 -8.76 6.25 13.82
N LYS A 214 -8.95 7.48 13.35
CA LYS A 214 -8.63 8.70 14.12
C LYS A 214 -9.66 8.99 15.22
N ALA A 215 -10.89 8.47 15.08
CA ALA A 215 -11.97 8.68 16.02
C ALA A 215 -11.87 7.74 17.22
N GLU A 216 -12.60 8.05 18.29
CA GLU A 216 -12.67 7.19 19.46
C GLU A 216 -13.26 5.82 19.09
N GLN A 217 -12.57 4.74 19.49
CA GLN A 217 -12.94 3.36 19.20
C GLN A 217 -13.45 2.64 20.44
N SER A 218 -14.25 1.60 20.21
CA SER A 218 -14.72 0.68 21.27
C SER A 218 -13.59 -0.25 21.78
N ASN A 219 -12.71 -0.69 20.88
CA ASN A 219 -11.53 -1.47 21.24
C ASN A 219 -10.34 -0.56 21.58
N LYS A 220 -10.18 -0.26 22.87
CA LYS A 220 -9.16 0.68 23.39
C LYS A 220 -7.71 0.26 23.14
N GLU A 221 -7.44 -1.03 22.88
CA GLU A 221 -6.07 -1.54 22.64
C GLU A 221 -5.59 -1.35 21.20
N ASN A 222 -6.52 -1.29 20.23
CA ASN A 222 -6.17 -0.99 18.82
C ASN A 222 -6.41 0.49 18.47
N GLU A 223 -6.96 1.25 19.40
CA GLU A 223 -7.29 2.66 19.24
C GLU A 223 -6.04 3.53 19.34
N PHE A 224 -5.84 4.42 18.37
CA PHE A 224 -4.83 5.47 18.45
C PHE A 224 -5.19 6.50 19.54
N TYR A 225 -4.23 7.32 19.98
CA TYR A 225 -4.63 8.51 20.72
C TYR A 225 -5.36 9.45 19.75
N VAL A 226 -6.51 9.94 20.20
CA VAL A 226 -7.32 10.89 19.42
C VAL A 226 -6.53 12.19 19.29
N LYS A 227 -6.19 12.56 18.05
CA LYS A 227 -5.51 13.80 17.72
C LYS A 227 -6.23 14.47 16.56
N ASP A 228 -6.25 15.79 16.55
CA ASP A 228 -6.77 16.59 15.44
C ASP A 228 -5.68 16.73 14.35
N VAL A 229 -5.35 15.62 13.70
CA VAL A 229 -4.34 15.57 12.63
C VAL A 229 -5.04 15.29 11.30
N PRO A 230 -4.88 16.14 10.27
CA PRO A 230 -5.49 15.93 8.96
C PRO A 230 -4.88 14.75 8.20
N TYR A 231 -5.58 14.25 7.19
CA TYR A 231 -5.07 13.21 6.29
C TYR A 231 -3.83 13.72 5.56
N THR A 232 -2.71 13.02 5.67
CA THR A 232 -1.45 13.47 5.06
C THR A 232 -1.33 12.92 3.65
N VAL A 233 -0.85 13.73 2.70
CA VAL A 233 -0.53 13.33 1.33
C VAL A 233 0.87 13.83 0.96
N GLY A 234 1.58 13.07 0.15
CA GLY A 234 2.92 13.36 -0.34
C GLY A 234 2.94 14.15 -1.66
N SER A 235 3.98 14.95 -1.87
CA SER A 235 4.25 15.66 -3.12
C SER A 235 5.33 15.03 -4.00
N VAL A 236 6.00 13.94 -3.56
CA VAL A 236 7.10 13.33 -4.33
C VAL A 236 6.57 12.56 -5.55
N ASN A 237 5.43 11.90 -5.41
CA ASN A 237 4.70 11.25 -6.50
C ASN A 237 3.22 11.65 -6.44
N GLY A 238 2.42 11.17 -7.39
CA GLY A 238 1.00 11.50 -7.45
C GLY A 238 0.20 10.91 -6.28
N TYR A 239 -0.70 11.71 -5.69
CA TYR A 239 -1.70 11.24 -4.74
C TYR A 239 -2.90 10.66 -5.49
N VAL A 240 -3.06 9.35 -5.46
CA VAL A 240 -4.19 8.61 -6.04
C VAL A 240 -5.42 8.76 -5.15
N CYS A 241 -6.46 9.39 -5.70
CA CYS A 241 -7.72 9.59 -5.00
C CYS A 241 -8.89 9.11 -5.86
N ASN A 242 -8.95 7.80 -6.09
CA ASN A 242 -10.04 7.15 -6.82
C ASN A 242 -11.26 6.96 -5.92
N PRO A 243 -12.39 7.67 -6.15
CA PRO A 243 -13.60 7.49 -5.36
C PRO A 243 -14.18 6.09 -5.56
N LYS A 244 -14.86 5.58 -4.53
CA LYS A 244 -15.70 4.37 -4.68
C LYS A 244 -17.02 4.78 -5.32
N VAL A 245 -17.37 4.13 -6.42
CA VAL A 245 -18.57 4.46 -7.19
C VAL A 245 -19.38 3.19 -7.44
N ILE A 246 -20.59 3.12 -6.87
CA ILE A 246 -21.54 2.05 -7.13
C ILE A 246 -22.65 2.58 -8.02
N ALA A 247 -23.04 1.79 -9.01
CA ALA A 247 -24.08 2.16 -9.96
C ALA A 247 -24.96 0.96 -10.33
N VAL A 248 -26.16 1.24 -10.84
CA VAL A 248 -27.10 0.25 -11.35
C VAL A 248 -27.33 0.46 -12.84
N ASP A 249 -27.43 -0.63 -13.61
CA ASP A 249 -27.81 -0.57 -15.01
C ASP A 249 -29.30 -0.19 -15.12
N ILE A 250 -29.55 1.01 -15.64
CA ILE A 250 -30.88 1.61 -15.76
C ILE A 250 -31.78 0.82 -16.71
N MET A 251 -31.19 0.11 -17.68
CA MET A 251 -31.89 -0.55 -18.78
C MET A 251 -32.11 -2.05 -18.56
N SER A 252 -31.32 -2.70 -17.70
CA SER A 252 -31.46 -4.13 -17.40
C SER A 252 -32.76 -4.51 -16.69
N GLY A 253 -33.44 -3.53 -16.06
CA GLY A 253 -34.61 -3.78 -15.21
C GLY A 253 -34.32 -4.56 -13.93
N GLY A 254 -33.05 -4.77 -13.60
CA GLY A 254 -32.59 -5.39 -12.35
C GLY A 254 -31.82 -4.41 -11.48
N ASP A 255 -31.94 -4.56 -10.16
CA ASP A 255 -31.26 -3.72 -9.16
C ASP A 255 -29.83 -4.21 -8.87
N ASN A 256 -29.14 -4.77 -9.87
CA ASN A 256 -27.80 -5.29 -9.67
C ASN A 256 -26.80 -4.14 -9.58
N GLU A 257 -26.22 -3.96 -8.40
CA GLU A 257 -25.15 -3.00 -8.16
C GLU A 257 -23.82 -3.48 -8.77
N ILE A 258 -23.15 -2.57 -9.47
CA ILE A 258 -21.79 -2.76 -9.97
C ILE A 258 -20.89 -1.65 -9.46
N GLU A 259 -19.62 -1.98 -9.20
CA GLU A 259 -18.61 -0.96 -8.91
C GLU A 259 -17.97 -0.46 -10.21
N LEU A 260 -18.12 0.83 -10.49
CA LEU A 260 -17.49 1.47 -11.64
C LEU A 260 -16.02 1.76 -11.35
N LYS A 261 -15.14 1.44 -12.32
CA LYS A 261 -13.70 1.75 -12.26
C LYS A 261 -13.38 2.89 -13.22
N ASN A 262 -12.34 3.66 -12.92
CA ASN A 262 -11.87 4.80 -13.74
C ASN A 262 -12.94 5.87 -14.00
N VAL A 263 -13.78 6.14 -13.00
CA VAL A 263 -14.86 7.13 -13.10
C VAL A 263 -14.28 8.53 -13.28
N LYS A 264 -14.80 9.25 -14.28
CA LYS A 264 -14.40 10.64 -14.51
C LYS A 264 -15.01 11.55 -13.46
N THR A 265 -14.18 12.46 -12.97
CA THR A 265 -14.59 13.45 -11.98
C THR A 265 -14.00 14.82 -12.30
N ASP A 266 -14.67 15.86 -11.86
CA ASP A 266 -14.13 17.21 -11.77
C ASP A 266 -13.56 17.46 -10.38
N TYR A 267 -12.67 18.44 -10.24
CA TYR A 267 -12.07 18.78 -8.95
C TYR A 267 -11.98 20.28 -8.68
N GLU A 268 -12.03 20.64 -7.41
CA GLU A 268 -11.74 21.97 -6.91
C GLU A 268 -10.78 21.86 -5.72
N LEU A 269 -9.71 22.67 -5.71
CA LEU A 269 -8.76 22.75 -4.60
C LEU A 269 -8.89 24.10 -3.90
N PHE A 270 -9.00 24.07 -2.58
CA PHE A 270 -9.09 25.27 -1.74
C PHE A 270 -7.93 25.28 -0.75
N GLU A 271 -7.32 26.44 -0.49
CA GLU A 271 -6.58 26.61 0.77
C GLU A 271 -7.56 26.42 1.94
N TYR A 272 -7.12 25.79 3.04
CA TYR A 272 -8.01 25.27 4.09
C TYR A 272 -9.15 26.21 4.53
N ASP A 273 -8.82 27.45 4.91
CA ASP A 273 -9.79 28.45 5.38
C ASP A 273 -10.42 29.31 4.26
N SER A 274 -10.09 29.03 2.99
CA SER A 274 -10.62 29.78 1.84
C SER A 274 -11.97 29.23 1.40
N ALA A 275 -12.94 30.12 1.16
CA ALA A 275 -14.21 29.78 0.50
C ALA A 275 -14.11 29.75 -1.03
N THR A 276 -13.00 30.22 -1.61
CA THR A 276 -12.81 30.34 -3.05
C THR A 276 -11.81 29.30 -3.55
N ALA A 277 -12.19 28.56 -4.59
CA ALA A 277 -11.34 27.58 -5.24
C ALA A 277 -10.15 28.26 -5.94
N LEU A 278 -9.00 27.60 -5.89
CA LEU A 278 -7.80 28.02 -6.60
C LEU A 278 -8.01 27.86 -8.11
N SER A 279 -7.46 28.79 -8.89
CA SER A 279 -7.50 28.75 -10.35
C SER A 279 -6.25 29.40 -10.97
N GLY A 280 -5.98 29.11 -12.23
CA GLY A 280 -4.85 29.68 -12.99
C GLY A 280 -3.50 29.49 -12.29
N ASP A 281 -2.72 30.56 -12.19
CA ASP A 281 -1.38 30.57 -11.57
C ASP A 281 -1.41 30.16 -10.09
N ALA A 282 -2.50 30.48 -9.37
CA ALA A 282 -2.64 30.12 -7.95
C ALA A 282 -2.86 28.61 -7.75
N LEU A 283 -3.52 27.94 -8.70
CA LEU A 283 -3.69 26.49 -8.69
C LEU A 283 -2.39 25.79 -9.14
N THR A 284 -1.83 26.20 -10.28
CA THR A 284 -0.62 25.59 -10.86
C THR A 284 0.62 25.75 -9.98
N LYS A 285 0.63 26.75 -9.09
CA LYS A 285 1.63 26.88 -8.03
C LYS A 285 1.69 25.63 -7.15
N TYR A 286 0.56 25.08 -6.74
CA TYR A 286 0.47 23.99 -5.77
C TYR A 286 0.20 22.61 -6.39
N LEU A 287 -0.41 22.57 -7.57
CA LEU A 287 -0.82 21.36 -8.26
C LEU A 287 -0.33 21.40 -9.71
N SER A 288 0.65 20.55 -10.04
CA SER A 288 1.30 20.57 -11.36
C SER A 288 0.40 19.99 -12.45
N LYS A 289 -0.33 18.92 -12.14
CA LYS A 289 -1.30 18.27 -13.02
C LYS A 289 -2.25 17.35 -12.24
N VAL A 290 -3.34 16.96 -12.89
CA VAL A 290 -4.27 15.92 -12.43
C VAL A 290 -4.60 15.03 -13.61
N GLU A 291 -4.41 13.71 -13.45
CA GLU A 291 -4.71 12.71 -14.47
C GLU A 291 -5.36 11.50 -13.81
N ASN A 292 -6.55 11.09 -14.29
CA ASN A 292 -7.28 9.93 -13.76
C ASN A 292 -7.38 9.91 -12.22
N ASN A 293 -7.78 11.05 -11.63
CA ASN A 293 -7.91 11.25 -10.18
C ASN A 293 -6.60 11.06 -9.40
N VAL A 294 -5.46 11.21 -10.06
CA VAL A 294 -4.14 11.30 -9.44
C VAL A 294 -3.68 12.76 -9.42
N TYR A 295 -3.40 13.27 -8.23
CA TYR A 295 -3.11 14.68 -7.97
C TYR A 295 -1.62 14.88 -7.69
N TYR A 296 -0.93 15.62 -8.56
CA TYR A 296 0.53 15.81 -8.48
C TYR A 296 0.86 17.16 -7.83
N PHE A 297 0.93 17.16 -6.50
CA PHE A 297 1.29 18.35 -5.73
C PHE A 297 2.73 18.78 -5.99
N THR A 298 2.97 20.09 -6.01
CA THR A 298 4.33 20.65 -6.11
C THR A 298 4.96 20.77 -4.73
N SER A 299 6.27 21.02 -4.68
CA SER A 299 6.97 21.30 -3.43
C SER A 299 6.46 22.57 -2.72
N GLU A 300 5.84 23.51 -3.43
CA GLU A 300 5.22 24.72 -2.84
C GLU A 300 3.97 24.40 -2.00
N ALA A 301 3.37 23.22 -2.20
CA ALA A 301 2.24 22.75 -1.41
C ALA A 301 2.67 22.16 -0.05
N ASN A 302 3.96 21.82 0.12
CA ASN A 302 4.46 21.19 1.33
C ASN A 302 4.17 22.02 2.60
N ASP A 303 3.78 21.33 3.66
CA ASP A 303 3.38 21.84 4.96
C ASP A 303 2.11 22.73 4.98
N LYS A 304 1.34 22.73 3.89
CA LYS A 304 0.04 23.43 3.80
C LYS A 304 -1.13 22.48 3.91
N LEU A 305 -2.25 23.02 4.40
CA LEU A 305 -3.54 22.34 4.44
C LEU A 305 -4.44 22.81 3.30
N PHE A 306 -5.15 21.85 2.70
CA PHE A 306 -6.10 22.10 1.62
C PHE A 306 -7.40 21.35 1.86
N ARG A 307 -8.47 21.85 1.26
CA ARG A 307 -9.71 21.09 1.04
C ARG A 307 -9.75 20.70 -0.43
N LEU A 308 -9.81 19.40 -0.71
CA LEU A 308 -9.94 18.85 -2.06
C LEU A 308 -11.38 18.38 -2.22
N ARG A 309 -12.12 19.02 -3.13
CA ARG A 309 -13.45 18.57 -3.55
C ARG A 309 -13.36 17.83 -4.86
N ILE A 310 -14.00 16.67 -4.93
CA ILE A 310 -14.08 15.84 -6.13
C ILE A 310 -15.54 15.62 -6.44
N THR A 311 -15.96 15.97 -7.64
CA THR A 311 -17.36 15.92 -8.08
C THR A 311 -17.50 14.89 -9.19
N LEU A 312 -18.49 14.00 -9.08
CA LEU A 312 -18.84 13.07 -10.15
C LEU A 312 -19.14 13.86 -11.42
N SER A 313 -18.55 13.46 -12.54
CA SER A 313 -18.76 14.17 -13.81
C SER A 313 -20.23 14.08 -14.27
N ASP A 314 -20.74 15.17 -14.85
CA ASP A 314 -22.09 15.27 -15.42
C ASP A 314 -22.38 14.25 -16.55
N GLU A 315 -21.38 13.48 -17.00
CA GLU A 315 -21.57 12.41 -17.99
C GLU A 315 -22.30 11.17 -17.43
N TYR A 316 -22.31 11.01 -16.10
CA TYR A 316 -22.99 9.94 -15.38
C TYR A 316 -24.36 10.39 -14.90
N GLU A 317 -25.38 9.55 -15.08
CA GLU A 317 -26.64 9.76 -14.39
C GLU A 317 -26.47 9.37 -12.92
N THR A 318 -27.14 10.08 -12.01
CA THR A 318 -27.02 9.83 -10.57
C THR A 318 -28.30 10.19 -9.84
N ILE A 319 -28.62 9.43 -8.79
CA ILE A 319 -29.72 9.74 -7.86
C ILE A 319 -29.25 10.53 -6.63
N LEU A 320 -27.96 10.82 -6.55
CA LEU A 320 -27.35 11.47 -5.39
C LEU A 320 -27.69 12.96 -5.36
N ASP A 321 -28.19 13.44 -4.22
CA ASP A 321 -28.41 14.88 -3.99
C ASP A 321 -27.09 15.67 -3.93
N THR A 322 -26.01 15.02 -3.47
CA THR A 322 -24.66 15.59 -3.34
C THR A 322 -23.65 14.69 -4.07
N PRO A 323 -23.45 14.87 -5.38
CA PRO A 323 -22.56 14.03 -6.18
C PRO A 323 -21.09 14.46 -6.04
N TYR A 324 -20.65 14.83 -4.83
CA TYR A 324 -19.27 15.20 -4.55
C TYR A 324 -18.80 14.65 -3.20
N ILE A 325 -17.49 14.47 -3.09
CA ILE A 325 -16.78 14.16 -1.85
C ILE A 325 -15.79 15.29 -1.54
N GLU A 326 -15.48 15.48 -0.25
CA GLU A 326 -14.48 16.44 0.19
C GLU A 326 -13.47 15.76 1.12
N GLN A 327 -12.19 16.12 0.98
CA GLN A 327 -11.10 15.66 1.82
C GLN A 327 -10.34 16.86 2.39
N THR A 328 -10.06 16.85 3.69
CA THR A 328 -9.10 17.78 4.30
C THR A 328 -7.73 17.12 4.32
N ILE A 329 -6.79 17.68 3.57
CA ILE A 329 -5.46 17.09 3.35
C ILE A 329 -4.34 18.04 3.79
N LYS A 330 -3.29 17.49 4.39
CA LYS A 330 -2.01 18.17 4.60
C LYS A 330 -0.99 17.61 3.62
N VAL A 331 -0.45 18.45 2.76
CA VAL A 331 0.58 18.05 1.81
C VAL A 331 1.95 18.12 2.50
N VAL A 332 2.80 17.11 2.29
CA VAL A 332 4.16 17.06 2.84
C VAL A 332 5.15 16.58 1.79
N ASP A 333 6.44 16.88 2.02
CA ASP A 333 7.54 16.35 1.22
C ASP A 333 7.72 14.85 1.51
N GLY A 334 6.93 14.02 0.85
CA GLY A 334 6.85 12.58 1.10
C GLY A 334 6.33 11.80 -0.11
N TYR A 335 6.58 10.49 -0.08
CA TYR A 335 6.18 9.54 -1.12
C TYR A 335 4.91 8.80 -0.70
N ASN A 336 3.87 8.85 -1.55
CA ASN A 336 2.59 8.17 -1.36
C ASN A 336 2.72 6.67 -1.65
N VAL A 337 2.25 5.82 -0.74
CA VAL A 337 2.34 4.35 -0.82
C VAL A 337 0.97 3.71 -0.64
N TYR A 338 0.70 2.73 -1.51
CA TYR A 338 -0.56 1.97 -1.56
C TYR A 338 -0.37 0.46 -1.42
N ASP A 339 0.86 -0.05 -1.52
CA ASP A 339 1.17 -1.48 -1.45
C ASP A 339 2.56 -1.76 -0.87
N ALA A 340 2.85 -3.05 -0.63
CA ALA A 340 4.12 -3.50 -0.06
C ALA A 340 5.35 -3.23 -0.95
N ASN A 341 5.18 -3.19 -2.27
CA ASN A 341 6.29 -2.88 -3.18
C ASN A 341 6.65 -1.39 -3.11
N GLY A 342 5.65 -0.51 -3.09
CA GLY A 342 5.83 0.93 -2.88
C GLY A 342 6.49 1.25 -1.54
N LEU A 343 6.19 0.47 -0.49
CA LEU A 343 6.83 0.62 0.82
C LEU A 343 8.36 0.43 0.78
N SER A 344 8.90 -0.26 -0.24
CA SER A 344 10.34 -0.48 -0.40
C SER A 344 11.17 0.79 -0.55
N VAL A 345 10.57 1.94 -0.89
CA VAL A 345 11.29 3.23 -0.91
C VAL A 345 11.74 3.68 0.47
N LEU A 346 11.14 3.13 1.53
CA LEU A 346 11.61 3.31 2.90
C LEU A 346 13.03 2.75 3.08
N ASP A 347 13.39 1.71 2.32
CA ASP A 347 14.75 1.18 2.31
C ASP A 347 15.63 2.02 1.37
N ASN A 348 16.72 2.60 1.86
CA ASN A 348 17.70 3.28 0.99
C ASN A 348 19.14 2.82 1.24
N LEU A 349 19.30 1.74 2.00
CA LEU A 349 20.60 1.19 2.38
C LEU A 349 20.86 -0.16 1.70
N ASN A 350 19.84 -0.98 1.47
CA ASN A 350 19.95 -2.31 0.89
C ASN A 350 19.81 -2.30 -0.65
N ASN A 351 20.47 -1.34 -1.32
CA ASN A 351 20.27 -1.06 -2.75
C ASN A 351 20.54 -2.27 -3.66
N VAL A 352 21.48 -3.16 -3.30
CA VAL A 352 21.79 -4.35 -4.09
C VAL A 352 20.69 -5.41 -4.00
N ALA A 353 20.15 -5.65 -2.79
CA ALA A 353 19.08 -6.62 -2.59
C ALA A 353 17.78 -6.19 -3.28
N TRP A 354 17.46 -4.90 -3.20
CA TRP A 354 16.23 -4.33 -3.76
C TRP A 354 16.30 -4.00 -5.26
N ALA A 355 17.46 -4.12 -5.91
CA ALA A 355 17.67 -3.63 -7.27
C ALA A 355 16.64 -4.14 -8.29
N GLU A 356 16.35 -5.45 -8.29
CA GLU A 356 15.37 -6.05 -9.20
C GLU A 356 13.94 -5.58 -8.92
N MET A 357 13.53 -5.63 -7.65
CA MET A 357 12.18 -5.22 -7.23
C MET A 357 11.93 -3.73 -7.52
N LYS A 358 12.93 -2.88 -7.28
CA LYS A 358 12.82 -1.43 -7.50
C LYS A 358 12.92 -1.02 -8.97
N ASP A 359 13.37 -1.89 -9.86
CA ASP A 359 13.31 -1.65 -11.31
C ASP A 359 11.89 -1.86 -11.90
N THR A 360 10.87 -1.98 -11.03
CA THR A 360 9.46 -2.10 -11.39
C THR A 360 8.79 -0.73 -11.38
N LYS A 361 7.93 -0.49 -12.38
CA LYS A 361 6.95 0.61 -12.39
C LYS A 361 5.62 0.08 -11.86
N LEU A 362 5.09 0.71 -10.82
CA LEU A 362 3.79 0.35 -10.25
C LEU A 362 2.67 1.00 -11.07
N ASP A 363 1.48 0.37 -11.11
CA ASP A 363 0.36 0.83 -11.93
C ASP A 363 -0.13 2.23 -11.53
N TRP A 364 0.07 2.59 -10.27
CA TRP A 364 -0.32 3.86 -9.67
C TRP A 364 0.79 4.91 -9.64
N ASP A 365 1.99 4.60 -10.14
CA ASP A 365 3.15 5.52 -10.17
C ASP A 365 3.62 5.77 -11.61
N GLU A 366 4.07 6.98 -11.92
CA GLU A 366 4.60 7.34 -13.24
C GLU A 366 6.03 6.85 -13.45
N HIS A 367 6.78 6.69 -12.37
CA HIS A 367 8.18 6.32 -12.38
C HIS A 367 8.41 4.92 -11.81
N LYS A 368 9.55 4.34 -12.15
CA LYS A 368 10.07 3.16 -11.44
C LYS A 368 10.46 3.57 -10.03
N LEU A 369 10.37 2.65 -9.08
CA LEU A 369 10.78 2.90 -7.69
C LEU A 369 12.26 3.32 -7.59
N SER A 370 13.12 2.76 -8.43
CA SER A 370 14.55 3.13 -8.53
C SER A 370 14.80 4.55 -9.06
N GLY A 371 13.77 5.20 -9.61
CA GLY A 371 13.83 6.59 -10.08
C GLY A 371 13.73 7.62 -8.95
N TYR A 372 13.33 7.18 -7.76
CA TYR A 372 13.20 8.05 -6.59
C TYR A 372 14.48 8.03 -5.75
N ALA A 373 14.98 9.22 -5.44
CA ALA A 373 16.11 9.46 -4.53
C ALA A 373 15.70 10.51 -3.49
N ASP A 374 16.43 10.56 -2.37
CA ASP A 374 16.25 11.57 -1.32
C ASP A 374 14.84 11.64 -0.70
N ILE A 375 14.12 10.51 -0.66
CA ILE A 375 12.82 10.41 0.03
C ILE A 375 13.00 10.79 1.50
N LYS A 376 12.21 11.76 1.98
CA LYS A 376 12.27 12.21 3.38
C LYS A 376 11.31 11.46 4.31
N GLN A 377 10.16 11.07 3.77
CA GLN A 377 9.15 10.29 4.47
C GLN A 377 8.25 9.54 3.50
N VAL A 378 7.65 8.46 3.99
CA VAL A 378 6.65 7.64 3.32
C VAL A 378 5.28 7.88 3.95
N ILE A 379 4.24 7.97 3.12
CA ILE A 379 2.87 8.24 3.53
C ILE A 379 1.98 7.08 3.09
N LEU A 380 1.31 6.41 4.03
CA LEU A 380 0.43 5.30 3.70
C LEU A 380 -0.97 5.79 3.34
N HIS A 381 -1.56 5.16 2.33
CA HIS A 381 -2.94 5.39 1.92
C HIS A 381 -3.82 4.14 2.00
N ASP A 382 -3.24 3.01 2.38
CA ASP A 382 -3.94 1.73 2.55
C ASP A 382 -3.28 0.91 3.67
N GLU A 383 -3.97 -0.13 4.13
CA GLU A 383 -3.38 -1.13 5.01
C GLU A 383 -2.42 -2.03 4.23
N ILE A 384 -1.22 -2.24 4.77
CA ILE A 384 -0.18 -3.03 4.10
C ILE A 384 0.08 -4.33 4.86
N ILE A 385 -0.08 -5.45 4.15
CA ILE A 385 0.33 -6.78 4.61
C ILE A 385 1.51 -7.23 3.74
N VAL A 386 2.72 -7.19 4.30
CA VAL A 386 3.94 -7.59 3.61
C VAL A 386 4.04 -9.10 3.54
N LYS A 387 4.08 -9.65 2.33
CA LYS A 387 4.31 -11.07 2.10
C LYS A 387 5.79 -11.34 1.86
N LYS A 388 6.17 -12.61 1.99
CA LYS A 388 7.52 -13.06 1.62
C LYS A 388 7.89 -12.71 0.17
N SER A 389 6.92 -12.75 -0.76
CA SER A 389 7.12 -12.39 -2.17
C SER A 389 7.41 -10.91 -2.40
N ASP A 390 7.06 -10.06 -1.43
CA ASP A 390 7.19 -8.61 -1.52
C ASP A 390 8.55 -8.12 -0.98
N LEU A 391 9.41 -9.06 -0.56
CA LEU A 391 10.73 -8.83 0.00
C LEU A 391 11.80 -9.50 -0.87
N PRO A 392 13.02 -8.93 -0.93
CA PRO A 392 14.10 -9.51 -1.72
C PRO A 392 14.32 -10.99 -1.40
N ALA A 393 14.30 -11.85 -2.41
CA ALA A 393 14.53 -13.29 -2.24
C ALA A 393 15.85 -13.59 -1.51
N LYS A 394 16.84 -12.69 -1.67
CA LYS A 394 18.15 -12.74 -1.03
C LYS A 394 18.13 -12.54 0.49
N TYR A 395 17.03 -12.08 1.06
CA TYR A 395 16.84 -12.02 2.51
C TYR A 395 16.64 -13.41 3.13
N PHE A 396 16.24 -14.39 2.33
CA PHE A 396 15.82 -15.70 2.83
C PHE A 396 16.85 -16.80 2.54
N TRP A 397 16.92 -17.78 3.43
CA TRP A 397 17.67 -19.02 3.25
C TRP A 397 17.09 -19.88 2.13
N THR A 398 17.96 -20.50 1.36
CA THR A 398 17.65 -21.51 0.34
C THR A 398 18.54 -22.74 0.52
N GLU A 399 18.07 -23.90 0.06
CA GLU A 399 18.84 -25.15 0.15
C GLU A 399 20.16 -25.09 -0.65
N GLY A 400 20.26 -24.18 -1.62
CA GLY A 400 21.43 -23.99 -2.48
C GLY A 400 22.43 -22.94 -1.97
N ASP A 401 22.24 -22.36 -0.78
CA ASP A 401 23.16 -21.35 -0.24
C ASP A 401 24.53 -21.96 0.13
N GLU A 402 25.53 -21.77 -0.74
CA GLU A 402 26.94 -22.05 -0.49
C GLU A 402 27.66 -20.76 0.00
N ALA A 403 28.37 -20.84 1.12
CA ALA A 403 28.99 -19.67 1.72
C ALA A 403 30.23 -19.22 0.93
N VAL A 404 30.15 -18.08 0.24
CA VAL A 404 31.31 -17.44 -0.38
C VAL A 404 32.04 -16.59 0.67
N GLY A 405 33.35 -16.82 0.84
CA GLY A 405 34.22 -15.93 1.62
C GLY A 405 34.34 -16.20 3.13
N GLY A 406 34.14 -17.44 3.60
CA GLY A 406 34.47 -17.85 4.97
C GLY A 406 33.28 -18.04 5.94
N GLY A 407 32.04 -18.05 5.43
CA GLY A 407 30.81 -18.31 6.20
C GLY A 407 30.41 -19.79 6.26
N ARG A 408 29.38 -20.09 7.07
CA ARG A 408 28.87 -21.45 7.33
C ARG A 408 27.91 -21.90 6.21
N SER A 409 28.08 -23.12 5.66
CA SER A 409 27.17 -23.66 4.63
C SER A 409 25.76 -23.95 5.17
N TYR A 410 24.75 -24.01 4.29
CA TYR A 410 23.38 -24.43 4.66
C TYR A 410 23.38 -25.75 5.43
N ALA A 411 24.13 -26.76 4.97
CA ALA A 411 24.21 -28.07 5.63
C ALA A 411 24.79 -28.00 7.05
N ASP A 412 25.78 -27.14 7.29
CA ASP A 412 26.38 -26.96 8.62
C ASP A 412 25.44 -26.20 9.55
N ALA A 413 24.76 -25.15 9.08
CA ALA A 413 23.72 -24.46 9.85
C ALA A 413 22.57 -25.42 10.23
N LEU A 414 22.08 -26.20 9.26
CA LEU A 414 21.03 -27.20 9.46
C LEU A 414 21.40 -28.27 10.50
N SER A 415 22.66 -28.73 10.50
CA SER A 415 23.12 -29.77 11.43
C SER A 415 23.05 -29.36 12.90
N ARG A 416 23.07 -28.04 13.18
CA ARG A 416 23.11 -27.45 14.53
C ARG A 416 21.73 -27.06 15.06
N LEU A 417 20.75 -26.95 14.17
CA LEU A 417 19.36 -26.71 14.55
C LEU A 417 18.78 -27.92 15.32
N PRO A 418 17.99 -27.67 16.37
CA PRO A 418 17.10 -28.67 16.97
C PRO A 418 16.25 -29.37 15.92
N GLU A 419 16.02 -30.68 16.10
CA GLU A 419 15.35 -31.53 15.10
C GLU A 419 13.98 -30.98 14.67
N ASN A 420 13.21 -30.42 15.61
CA ASN A 420 11.89 -29.84 15.36
C ASN A 420 11.90 -28.49 14.62
N MET A 421 13.08 -27.92 14.32
CA MET A 421 13.22 -26.63 13.62
C MET A 421 13.99 -26.75 12.29
N ARG A 422 14.62 -27.90 12.02
CA ARG A 422 15.45 -28.11 10.81
C ARG A 422 14.69 -27.82 9.52
N HIS A 423 13.41 -28.22 9.42
CA HIS A 423 12.60 -27.99 8.23
C HIS A 423 12.19 -26.53 7.99
N LEU A 424 12.43 -25.64 8.95
CA LEU A 424 12.09 -24.22 8.87
C LEU A 424 13.26 -23.33 8.43
N LEU A 425 14.49 -23.87 8.35
CA LEU A 425 15.64 -23.06 7.94
C LEU A 425 15.47 -22.57 6.49
N ALA A 426 15.09 -23.46 5.58
CA ALA A 426 14.82 -23.06 4.20
C ALA A 426 13.61 -22.12 4.17
N GLY A 427 13.83 -20.90 3.70
CA GLY A 427 12.81 -19.89 3.59
C GLY A 427 12.63 -18.98 4.80
N SER A 428 13.35 -19.18 5.91
CA SER A 428 13.43 -18.19 6.98
C SER A 428 14.36 -17.03 6.60
N LEU A 429 14.29 -15.93 7.35
CA LEU A 429 15.22 -14.81 7.22
C LEU A 429 16.65 -15.25 7.53
N LYS A 430 17.60 -14.68 6.78
CA LYS A 430 19.04 -14.79 7.02
C LYS A 430 19.44 -13.79 8.09
N GLU A 431 20.03 -14.30 9.16
CA GLU A 431 20.54 -13.53 10.30
C GLU A 431 22.07 -13.42 10.32
N THR A 432 22.70 -13.43 9.15
CA THR A 432 24.17 -13.39 9.00
C THR A 432 24.66 -12.17 8.22
N ASN A 433 25.95 -11.79 8.33
CA ASN A 433 26.61 -10.88 7.37
C ASN A 433 26.49 -11.36 5.88
N TRP A 434 25.83 -12.51 5.72
CA TRP A 434 25.30 -13.30 4.61
C TRP A 434 24.20 -12.70 3.73
N GLY A 435 23.32 -11.93 4.37
CA GLY A 435 22.15 -11.33 3.74
C GLY A 435 22.58 -10.10 2.96
N GLU A 436 22.08 -9.93 1.74
CA GLU A 436 22.24 -8.64 1.05
C GLU A 436 21.42 -7.51 1.72
N THR A 437 20.78 -7.79 2.85
CA THR A 437 20.55 -6.79 3.91
C THR A 437 21.91 -6.30 4.43
N TYR A 438 22.41 -5.23 3.80
CA TYR A 438 23.73 -4.65 4.00
C TYR A 438 24.17 -4.53 5.47
N ASN A 439 25.42 -4.96 5.74
CA ASN A 439 26.13 -4.73 7.00
C ASN A 439 27.59 -4.31 6.73
N ILE A 440 28.04 -3.28 7.43
CA ILE A 440 29.44 -3.16 7.86
C ILE A 440 29.33 -2.99 9.38
N ASP A 441 30.03 -3.87 10.12
CA ASP A 441 30.17 -3.83 11.59
C ASP A 441 29.02 -4.32 12.48
N GLY A 442 28.45 -5.48 12.15
CA GLY A 442 27.96 -6.40 13.20
C GLY A 442 26.67 -6.03 13.95
N GLU A 443 25.82 -5.12 13.44
CA GLU A 443 24.61 -4.71 14.17
C GLU A 443 23.30 -4.82 13.36
N GLN A 444 22.24 -5.21 14.07
CA GLN A 444 20.79 -5.23 13.81
C GLN A 444 20.30 -4.79 12.39
N ARG A 445 19.36 -5.54 11.81
CA ARG A 445 18.88 -5.36 10.41
C ARG A 445 17.44 -4.88 10.35
N GLY A 446 17.06 -4.29 9.23
CA GLY A 446 15.67 -3.98 8.90
C GLY A 446 15.25 -4.69 7.62
N LEU A 447 13.99 -5.13 7.54
CA LEU A 447 13.36 -5.44 6.26
C LEU A 447 13.41 -4.21 5.34
N TYR A 448 13.10 -3.06 5.94
CA TYR A 448 13.27 -1.73 5.36
C TYR A 448 14.30 -0.94 6.17
N ALA A 449 15.54 -0.87 5.68
CA ALA A 449 16.62 -0.17 6.35
C ALA A 449 16.88 1.20 5.72
N SER A 450 16.82 2.26 6.54
CA SER A 450 16.90 3.64 6.08
C SER A 450 17.90 4.46 6.89
N ASN A 451 18.33 5.58 6.33
CA ASN A 451 19.10 6.60 7.02
C ASN A 451 18.23 7.62 7.79
N GLY A 452 17.02 7.22 8.21
CA GLY A 452 16.08 8.06 8.94
C GLY A 452 14.90 8.58 8.12
N ILE A 453 14.55 7.93 7.01
CA ILE A 453 13.32 8.22 6.25
C ILE A 453 12.11 8.00 7.17
N GLY A 454 11.27 9.03 7.32
CA GLY A 454 10.07 8.96 8.14
C GLY A 454 8.99 8.05 7.58
N LEU A 455 8.02 7.70 8.43
CA LEU A 455 6.84 6.93 8.05
C LEU A 455 5.61 7.53 8.72
N ASN A 456 4.66 8.02 7.93
CA ASN A 456 3.34 8.41 8.41
C ASN A 456 2.31 7.38 7.95
N GLY A 457 1.69 6.71 8.90
CA GLY A 457 0.73 5.66 8.61
C GLY A 457 -0.65 6.18 8.25
N ASN A 458 -0.98 7.48 8.42
CA ASN A 458 -2.36 7.97 8.27
C ASN A 458 -3.38 7.11 9.04
N TYR A 459 -3.01 6.62 10.22
CA TYR A 459 -3.82 5.73 11.05
C TYR A 459 -4.08 4.35 10.40
N MET A 460 -3.25 3.95 9.44
CA MET A 460 -3.30 2.65 8.76
C MET A 460 -2.48 1.58 9.48
N GLN A 461 -2.81 0.33 9.16
CA GLN A 461 -2.07 -0.83 9.60
C GLN A 461 -0.89 -1.14 8.67
N VAL A 462 0.24 -1.52 9.29
CA VAL A 462 1.33 -2.25 8.65
C VAL A 462 1.55 -3.56 9.40
N SER A 463 1.56 -4.65 8.67
CA SER A 463 1.81 -5.99 9.19
C SER A 463 2.59 -6.81 8.16
N TYR A 464 2.94 -8.04 8.54
CA TYR A 464 3.40 -9.05 7.60
C TYR A 464 2.45 -10.25 7.58
N GLU A 465 2.55 -11.09 6.54
CA GLU A 465 1.82 -12.36 6.41
C GLU A 465 2.11 -13.30 7.60
N ASP A 466 1.33 -14.38 7.77
CA ASP A 466 1.29 -15.17 9.01
C ASP A 466 2.66 -15.45 9.68
N GLY A 467 2.66 -15.33 11.01
CA GLY A 467 3.79 -15.73 11.84
C GLY A 467 3.87 -17.26 12.01
N LEU A 468 4.70 -17.69 12.94
CA LEU A 468 4.84 -19.11 13.27
C LEU A 468 3.59 -19.63 13.99
N VAL A 469 3.19 -20.85 13.68
CA VAL A 469 2.13 -21.57 14.38
C VAL A 469 2.71 -22.80 15.05
N VAL A 470 2.44 -22.93 16.34
CA VAL A 470 2.84 -24.08 17.16
C VAL A 470 1.61 -24.97 17.37
N ASP A 471 1.71 -26.25 17.02
CA ASP A 471 0.64 -27.21 17.28
C ASP A 471 0.66 -27.72 18.73
N ASP A 472 -0.39 -28.43 19.14
CA ASP A 472 -0.53 -29.01 20.50
C ASP A 472 0.59 -30.01 20.87
N LYS A 473 1.40 -30.45 19.91
CA LYS A 473 2.53 -31.36 20.09
C LYS A 473 3.87 -30.61 20.14
N GLY A 474 3.86 -29.28 20.03
CA GLY A 474 5.05 -28.45 20.01
C GLY A 474 5.78 -28.41 18.67
N ASN A 475 5.17 -28.91 17.58
CA ASN A 475 5.74 -28.76 16.24
C ASN A 475 5.48 -27.34 15.75
N VAL A 476 6.50 -26.77 15.11
CA VAL A 476 6.43 -25.42 14.57
C VAL A 476 6.22 -25.47 13.06
N THR A 477 5.28 -24.68 12.58
CA THR A 477 4.99 -24.48 11.16
C THR A 477 5.00 -22.99 10.83
N ALA A 478 5.23 -22.68 9.56
CA ALA A 478 5.05 -21.34 9.02
C ALA A 478 4.01 -21.42 7.89
N PRO A 479 2.71 -21.34 8.22
CA PRO A 479 1.66 -21.26 7.21
C PRO A 479 1.98 -20.13 6.23
N ASN A 480 1.82 -20.36 4.93
CA ASN A 480 2.11 -19.37 3.88
C ASN A 480 3.59 -18.93 3.79
N GLY A 481 4.51 -19.64 4.45
CA GLY A 481 5.95 -19.36 4.41
C GLY A 481 6.44 -18.35 5.44
N GLY A 482 5.57 -17.43 5.89
CA GLY A 482 5.77 -16.48 7.00
C GLY A 482 7.03 -15.60 6.94
N ILE A 483 7.19 -14.73 7.95
CA ILE A 483 8.42 -13.93 8.16
C ILE A 483 8.93 -14.18 9.58
N TYR A 484 10.07 -14.87 9.68
CA TYR A 484 10.67 -15.30 10.94
C TYR A 484 12.15 -15.64 10.77
N VAL A 485 12.82 -15.81 11.90
CA VAL A 485 14.22 -16.21 12.06
C VAL A 485 14.27 -17.63 12.64
N ALA A 486 14.77 -18.58 11.86
CA ALA A 486 14.94 -19.96 12.32
C ALA A 486 16.17 -20.17 13.21
N TRP A 487 17.20 -19.34 13.04
CA TRP A 487 18.51 -19.57 13.67
C TRP A 487 19.30 -18.29 13.85
N ASP A 488 19.75 -18.07 15.08
CA ASP A 488 20.71 -17.04 15.46
C ASP A 488 22.16 -17.53 15.33
N PHE A 489 22.99 -16.73 14.65
CA PHE A 489 24.40 -17.03 14.40
C PHE A 489 25.34 -16.58 15.51
N ASN A 490 24.83 -16.01 16.59
CA ASN A 490 25.62 -15.72 17.78
C ASN A 490 26.10 -17.02 18.47
N ASP A 491 27.31 -16.99 19.03
CA ASP A 491 27.92 -18.13 19.73
C ASP A 491 27.08 -18.59 20.94
N MET A 492 26.23 -17.72 21.50
CA MET A 492 25.32 -18.03 22.60
C MET A 492 24.13 -18.94 22.23
N ALA A 493 23.56 -18.80 21.03
CA ALA A 493 22.46 -19.66 20.56
C ALA A 493 22.86 -21.15 20.54
N LYS A 494 24.17 -21.43 20.41
CA LYS A 494 24.77 -22.78 20.45
C LYS A 494 24.62 -23.47 21.81
N GLU A 495 24.54 -22.72 22.90
CA GLU A 495 24.49 -23.27 24.27
C GLU A 495 23.07 -23.32 24.82
N THR A 496 22.20 -22.42 24.39
CA THR A 496 20.86 -22.23 24.99
C THR A 496 19.73 -22.87 24.19
N GLY A 497 19.91 -23.10 22.88
CA GLY A 497 18.86 -23.65 22.00
C GLY A 497 17.80 -22.63 21.59
N TYR A 498 18.00 -21.34 21.89
CA TYR A 498 17.08 -20.25 21.59
C TYR A 498 17.55 -19.40 20.40
N ALA A 499 16.62 -18.90 19.59
CA ALA A 499 16.90 -17.87 18.58
C ALA A 499 16.55 -16.48 19.16
N GLU A 500 17.51 -15.55 19.14
CA GLU A 500 17.29 -14.14 19.46
C GLU A 500 17.38 -13.35 18.15
N PRO A 501 16.28 -12.77 17.64
CA PRO A 501 16.22 -12.21 16.29
C PRO A 501 16.85 -10.83 16.22
N HIS A 502 17.79 -10.65 15.28
CA HIS A 502 18.45 -9.39 14.99
C HIS A 502 17.88 -8.69 13.74
N VAL A 503 16.57 -8.84 13.49
CA VAL A 503 15.85 -8.26 12.35
C VAL A 503 14.61 -7.52 12.83
N SER A 504 14.46 -6.26 12.41
CA SER A 504 13.28 -5.42 12.62
C SER A 504 12.52 -5.20 11.32
N PHE A 505 11.27 -4.74 11.44
CA PHE A 505 10.48 -4.32 10.28
C PHE A 505 11.06 -3.02 9.68
N VAL A 506 11.23 -1.98 10.50
CA VAL A 506 11.93 -0.74 10.13
C VAL A 506 13.24 -0.64 10.90
N ALA A 507 14.33 -0.26 10.23
CA ALA A 507 15.61 0.02 10.88
C ALA A 507 16.18 1.37 10.46
N TYR A 508 16.57 2.20 11.42
CA TYR A 508 17.37 3.41 11.18
C TYR A 508 18.83 3.15 11.48
N LYS A 509 19.71 3.54 10.55
CA LYS A 509 21.16 3.45 10.72
C LYS A 509 21.82 4.82 10.58
N ASN A 510 22.93 5.00 11.28
CA ASN A 510 23.77 6.17 11.14
C ASN A 510 24.15 6.44 9.69
N VAL A 511 24.02 7.70 9.30
CA VAL A 511 24.77 8.31 8.21
C VAL A 511 25.40 9.58 8.78
N ASP A 512 26.55 9.99 8.22
CA ASP A 512 27.12 11.32 8.43
C ASP A 512 25.99 12.37 8.39
N GLU A 513 25.88 13.23 9.40
CA GLU A 513 24.76 14.18 9.58
C GLU A 513 24.53 15.07 8.35
N GLN A 514 25.58 15.33 7.57
CA GLN A 514 25.49 16.08 6.31
C GLN A 514 24.63 15.36 5.23
N ASN A 515 24.42 14.04 5.38
CA ASN A 515 23.69 13.18 4.47
C ASN A 515 22.34 12.68 5.02
N ALA A 516 21.99 13.02 6.27
CA ALA A 516 20.71 12.67 6.85
C ALA A 516 19.60 13.59 6.31
N LYS A 517 18.71 13.04 5.47
CA LYS A 517 17.66 13.82 4.78
C LYS A 517 16.24 13.54 5.26
N GLY A 518 16.01 12.43 5.96
CA GLY A 518 14.69 12.08 6.49
C GLY A 518 14.34 12.81 7.80
N ASN A 519 13.05 12.91 8.11
CA ASN A 519 12.57 13.59 9.31
C ASN A 519 12.71 12.75 10.59
N ARG A 520 13.08 11.45 10.46
CA ARG A 520 13.29 10.49 11.56
C ARG A 520 12.08 10.27 12.47
N THR A 521 10.87 10.49 11.95
CA THR A 521 9.62 10.30 12.68
C THR A 521 8.83 9.15 12.08
N VAL A 522 8.43 8.20 12.92
CA VAL A 522 7.42 7.19 12.60
C VAL A 522 6.16 7.55 13.38
N GLN A 523 5.03 7.77 12.68
CA GLN A 523 3.83 8.27 13.33
C GLN A 523 2.51 7.76 12.75
N ASN A 524 1.49 7.67 13.61
CA ASN A 524 0.12 7.28 13.25
C ASN A 524 0.05 5.94 12.50
N VAL A 525 0.77 4.92 12.97
CA VAL A 525 0.81 3.58 12.35
C VAL A 525 0.38 2.53 13.37
N LEU A 526 -0.45 1.57 12.93
CA LEU A 526 -0.73 0.36 13.67
C LEU A 526 0.22 -0.75 13.18
N PHE A 527 1.17 -1.16 14.01
CA PHE A 527 2.13 -2.22 13.70
C PHE A 527 1.71 -3.57 14.28
N VAL A 528 1.49 -4.58 13.43
CA VAL A 528 1.09 -5.92 13.87
C VAL A 528 2.15 -6.96 13.54
N GLY A 529 2.78 -7.52 14.58
CA GLY A 529 3.92 -8.42 14.46
C GLY A 529 3.61 -9.92 14.48
N ARG A 530 2.34 -10.34 14.56
CA ARG A 530 1.88 -11.75 14.53
C ARG A 530 2.63 -12.77 15.42
N THR A 531 3.27 -12.30 16.49
CA THR A 531 4.02 -13.11 17.46
C THR A 531 3.25 -13.16 18.76
N GLY A 532 2.52 -14.25 18.99
CA GLY A 532 1.81 -14.44 20.25
C GLY A 532 2.78 -14.59 21.43
N LYS A 533 2.38 -14.09 22.60
CA LYS A 533 3.01 -14.46 23.88
C LYS A 533 2.87 -15.97 24.08
N THR A 534 3.99 -16.66 24.35
CA THR A 534 4.00 -18.10 24.60
C THR A 534 4.99 -18.44 25.70
N ASP A 535 4.65 -19.46 26.49
CA ASP A 535 5.53 -20.04 27.51
C ASP A 535 6.52 -21.05 26.90
N ASN A 536 6.35 -21.41 25.61
CA ASN A 536 7.28 -22.24 24.88
C ASN A 536 8.41 -21.38 24.31
N THR A 537 9.59 -21.49 24.91
CA THR A 537 10.75 -20.65 24.58
C THR A 537 11.63 -21.26 23.49
N ASN A 538 11.48 -22.54 23.15
CA ASN A 538 12.23 -23.25 22.10
C ASN A 538 11.57 -23.11 20.71
N LEU A 539 11.36 -21.87 20.26
CA LEU A 539 10.72 -21.58 18.98
C LEU A 539 11.62 -20.71 18.10
N PRO A 540 11.51 -20.80 16.77
CA PRO A 540 12.02 -19.76 15.88
C PRO A 540 11.46 -18.40 16.32
N ALA A 541 12.26 -17.36 16.16
CA ALA A 541 11.88 -16.04 16.62
C ALA A 541 11.21 -15.27 15.50
N ALA A 542 10.13 -14.56 15.83
CA ALA A 542 9.60 -13.54 14.95
C ALA A 542 10.51 -12.30 14.93
N ILE A 543 10.15 -11.27 14.18
CA ILE A 543 10.98 -10.07 14.05
C ILE A 543 10.58 -8.98 15.06
N MET A 544 11.45 -7.97 15.19
CA MET A 544 11.19 -6.76 15.97
C MET A 544 10.41 -5.73 15.14
N MET A 545 9.74 -4.78 15.79
CA MET A 545 9.03 -3.71 15.06
C MET A 545 10.02 -2.66 14.53
N PHE A 546 10.82 -2.07 15.41
CA PHE A 546 11.67 -0.94 15.08
C PHE A 546 13.07 -1.09 15.68
N HIS A 547 14.09 -0.76 14.90
CA HIS A 547 15.46 -0.66 15.35
C HIS A 547 16.05 0.72 15.03
N SER A 548 16.86 1.27 15.93
CA SER A 548 17.65 2.47 15.64
C SER A 548 19.06 2.37 16.20
N ALA A 549 20.04 2.65 15.33
CA ALA A 549 21.45 2.80 15.65
C ALA A 549 21.95 4.18 15.19
N LEU A 550 21.19 5.22 15.51
CA LEU A 550 21.52 6.62 15.26
C LEU A 550 22.35 7.17 16.43
N THR A 551 23.67 7.29 16.30
CA THR A 551 24.56 7.77 17.36
C THR A 551 24.36 9.26 17.60
N GLU A 552 24.07 9.59 18.86
CA GLU A 552 23.83 10.96 19.35
C GLU A 552 22.70 11.72 18.64
N ASN A 553 21.99 11.03 17.76
CA ASN A 553 20.92 11.54 16.94
C ASN A 553 19.59 11.01 17.45
N LYS A 554 18.53 11.81 17.28
CA LYS A 554 17.20 11.51 17.79
C LYS A 554 16.28 10.95 16.72
N ALA A 555 15.54 9.90 17.07
CA ALA A 555 14.35 9.44 16.35
C ALA A 555 13.10 9.63 17.23
N THR A 556 11.93 9.69 16.59
CA THR A 556 10.64 9.84 17.27
C THR A 556 9.65 8.77 16.80
N LEU A 557 9.04 8.06 17.74
CA LEU A 557 7.85 7.24 17.54
C LEU A 557 6.67 7.98 18.17
N ASP A 558 5.69 8.39 17.36
CA ASP A 558 4.54 9.16 17.85
C ASP A 558 3.20 8.56 17.43
N ASN A 559 2.28 8.38 18.37
CA ASN A 559 0.95 7.83 18.07
C ASN A 559 1.00 6.47 17.37
N ILE A 560 1.87 5.58 17.87
CA ILE A 560 2.00 4.22 17.36
C ILE A 560 1.21 3.27 18.23
N VAL A 561 0.39 2.43 17.61
CA VAL A 561 -0.18 1.25 18.26
C VAL A 561 0.60 0.04 17.77
N ALA A 562 1.09 -0.82 18.66
CA ALA A 562 1.86 -1.98 18.25
C ALA A 562 1.55 -3.22 19.08
N ASN A 563 1.40 -4.36 18.42
CA ASN A 563 0.98 -5.59 19.05
C ASN A 563 1.77 -6.80 18.53
N SER A 564 2.12 -7.71 19.45
CA SER A 564 2.58 -9.06 19.12
C SER A 564 3.88 -9.08 18.31
N TRP A 565 4.89 -8.34 18.73
CA TRP A 565 6.25 -8.37 18.15
C TRP A 565 7.21 -9.17 19.04
N PHE A 566 8.37 -9.58 18.52
CA PHE A 566 9.40 -10.14 19.40
C PHE A 566 9.81 -9.12 20.48
N ALA A 567 10.22 -7.95 20.00
CA ALA A 567 10.36 -6.71 20.75
C ALA A 567 9.84 -5.55 19.89
N ASN A 568 9.31 -4.50 20.53
CA ASN A 568 8.84 -3.34 19.77
C ASN A 568 10.02 -2.47 19.34
N VAL A 569 10.97 -2.23 20.22
CA VAL A 569 12.07 -1.31 19.96
C VAL A 569 13.39 -1.90 20.42
N GLU A 570 14.39 -1.78 19.55
CA GLU A 570 15.80 -2.08 19.84
C GLU A 570 16.65 -0.84 19.54
N LEU A 571 17.46 -0.40 20.49
CA LEU A 571 18.32 0.77 20.35
C LEU A 571 19.79 0.44 20.56
N ASN A 572 20.67 0.93 19.69
CA ASN A 572 22.12 0.74 19.79
C ASN A 572 22.87 2.07 19.83
N ASN A 573 24.19 2.01 20.06
CA ASN A 573 25.14 3.05 19.68
C ASN A 573 24.83 4.47 20.17
N ARG A 574 24.40 4.60 21.43
CA ARG A 574 24.06 5.89 22.06
C ARG A 574 22.93 6.65 21.37
N THR A 575 21.95 5.92 20.84
CA THR A 575 20.74 6.52 20.30
C THR A 575 19.91 7.23 21.37
N THR A 576 19.30 8.35 20.96
CA THR A 576 18.21 8.99 21.68
C THR A 576 16.88 8.68 21.00
N LEU A 577 15.88 8.25 21.76
CA LEU A 577 14.54 7.95 21.23
C LEU A 577 13.46 8.64 22.05
N ASP A 578 12.56 9.35 21.36
CA ASP A 578 11.30 9.81 21.93
C ASP A 578 10.18 8.82 21.53
N ILE A 579 9.45 8.33 22.52
CA ILE A 579 8.24 7.50 22.36
C ILE A 579 7.08 8.28 22.99
N THR A 580 6.20 8.81 22.15
CA THR A 580 5.13 9.71 22.58
C THR A 580 3.77 9.22 22.13
N ASN A 581 2.77 9.26 23.00
CA ASN A 581 1.39 8.85 22.65
C ASN A 581 1.32 7.43 22.07
N CYS A 582 2.16 6.50 22.51
CA CYS A 582 2.21 5.15 21.94
C CYS A 582 1.50 4.13 22.82
N LYS A 583 0.92 3.10 22.21
CA LYS A 583 0.33 1.95 22.91
C LYS A 583 0.98 0.66 22.44
N PHE A 584 1.77 0.00 23.29
CA PHE A 584 2.47 -1.25 22.96
C PHE A 584 1.95 -2.42 23.79
N TYR A 585 1.64 -3.53 23.12
CA TYR A 585 1.00 -4.69 23.74
C TYR A 585 1.65 -6.02 23.37
N SER A 586 1.71 -6.91 24.36
CA SER A 586 1.89 -8.35 24.15
C SER A 586 3.16 -8.73 23.36
N SER A 587 4.29 -8.07 23.62
CA SER A 587 5.56 -8.50 23.03
C SER A 587 6.04 -9.84 23.60
N PHE A 588 6.77 -10.62 22.79
CA PHE A 588 7.27 -11.93 23.19
C PHE A 588 8.32 -11.84 24.29
N SER A 589 9.24 -10.86 24.23
CA SER A 589 10.34 -10.70 25.18
C SER A 589 10.23 -9.39 25.97
N GLN A 590 10.51 -8.24 25.36
CA GLN A 590 10.45 -6.92 26.00
C GLN A 590 9.74 -5.91 25.10
N MET A 591 9.37 -4.73 25.61
CA MET A 591 8.89 -3.66 24.73
C MET A 591 10.07 -2.92 24.11
N VAL A 592 11.03 -2.50 24.94
CA VAL A 592 12.19 -1.71 24.53
C VAL A 592 13.46 -2.32 25.10
N TYR A 593 14.44 -2.54 24.24
CA TYR A 593 15.79 -2.91 24.65
C TYR A 593 16.77 -1.82 24.22
N GLY A 594 17.56 -1.33 25.18
CA GLY A 594 18.56 -0.30 24.97
C GLY A 594 19.96 -0.85 25.14
N PHE A 595 20.60 -1.26 24.04
CA PHE A 595 22.00 -1.64 23.97
C PHE A 595 22.89 -0.40 23.96
N TYR A 596 23.32 0.06 25.14
CA TYR A 596 24.08 1.30 25.30
C TYR A 596 23.37 2.53 24.68
N ALA A 597 22.04 2.57 24.77
CA ALA A 597 21.27 3.74 24.37
C ALA A 597 21.66 4.94 25.24
N LYS A 598 21.60 6.16 24.70
CA LYS A 598 21.91 7.38 25.46
C LYS A 598 20.73 7.76 26.33
N GLU A 599 19.57 7.93 25.69
CA GLU A 599 18.38 8.43 26.35
C GLU A 599 17.11 7.87 25.68
N ILE A 600 16.14 7.47 26.50
CA ILE A 600 14.84 6.98 26.06
C ILE A 600 13.79 7.79 26.79
N ASN A 601 12.99 8.57 26.07
CA ASN A 601 11.93 9.40 26.62
C ASN A 601 10.57 8.78 26.32
N VAL A 602 9.77 8.53 27.35
CA VAL A 602 8.44 7.92 27.24
C VAL A 602 7.42 8.87 27.83
N VAL A 603 6.52 9.37 26.97
CA VAL A 603 5.54 10.41 27.34
C VAL A 603 4.14 9.99 26.90
N ASN A 604 3.18 9.99 27.83
CA ASN A 604 1.78 9.66 27.55
C ASN A 604 1.63 8.35 26.79
N CYS A 605 2.29 7.30 27.25
CA CYS A 605 2.27 5.99 26.59
C CYS A 605 1.59 4.93 27.45
N GLU A 606 0.99 3.94 26.80
CA GLU A 606 0.54 2.71 27.44
C GLU A 606 1.41 1.53 26.98
N MET A 607 2.00 0.77 27.90
CA MET A 607 2.81 -0.39 27.57
C MET A 607 2.45 -1.56 28.48
N LYS A 608 1.91 -2.64 27.91
CA LYS A 608 1.38 -3.76 28.71
C LYS A 608 1.73 -5.16 28.18
N ARG A 609 1.90 -6.10 29.10
CA ARG A 609 1.94 -7.56 28.87
C ARG A 609 3.12 -8.09 28.05
N SER A 610 4.33 -7.55 28.20
CA SER A 610 5.53 -8.17 27.61
C SER A 610 5.83 -9.57 28.22
N GLY A 611 6.62 -10.39 27.53
CA GLY A 611 7.17 -11.66 28.03
C GLY A 611 8.50 -11.51 28.78
N GLY A 612 8.62 -10.43 29.54
CA GLY A 612 9.82 -9.95 30.20
C GLY A 612 9.60 -8.52 30.73
N PRO A 613 10.61 -7.86 31.31
CA PRO A 613 10.50 -6.44 31.67
C PRO A 613 10.05 -5.59 30.47
N LEU A 614 9.32 -4.49 30.67
CA LEU A 614 8.97 -3.61 29.55
C LEU A 614 10.23 -3.00 28.94
N PHE A 615 11.16 -2.55 29.79
CA PHE A 615 12.44 -1.97 29.39
C PHE A 615 13.61 -2.81 29.89
N ILE A 616 14.55 -3.09 29.00
CA ILE A 616 15.83 -3.70 29.34
C ILE A 616 16.92 -2.74 28.90
N LEU A 617 17.70 -2.25 29.85
CA LEU A 617 18.72 -1.23 29.60
C LEU A 617 20.08 -1.87 29.87
N GLN A 618 20.92 -1.96 28.85
CA GLN A 618 22.29 -2.41 29.00
C GLN A 618 23.18 -1.24 29.43
N SER A 619 23.69 -1.35 30.65
CA SER A 619 24.68 -0.48 31.26
C SER A 619 26.01 -0.54 30.51
N ALA A 620 26.67 0.62 30.36
CA ALA A 620 28.11 0.64 30.12
C ALA A 620 28.82 -0.10 31.27
N THR A 621 29.83 -0.93 30.97
CA THR A 621 30.64 -1.58 31.99
C THR A 621 32.07 -1.07 31.91
N ASP A 622 32.77 -1.04 33.05
CA ASP A 622 34.15 -0.55 33.18
C ASP A 622 35.18 -1.31 32.29
N ASN A 623 34.77 -2.42 31.67
CA ASN A 623 35.58 -3.30 30.84
C ASN A 623 35.79 -2.87 29.39
N MET A 624 35.09 -1.83 28.92
CA MET A 624 35.18 -1.35 27.54
C MET A 624 36.34 -0.35 27.30
N GLY A 625 37.15 -0.07 28.34
CA GLY A 625 38.31 0.83 28.29
C GLY A 625 37.94 2.32 28.40
N GLU A 626 38.86 3.13 28.95
CA GLU A 626 38.67 4.56 29.24
C GLU A 626 38.37 5.43 28.00
N ASP A 627 38.72 4.96 26.78
CA ASP A 627 38.61 5.72 25.53
C ASP A 627 37.26 5.57 24.78
N ARG A 628 36.33 4.71 25.24
CA ARG A 628 35.00 4.52 24.62
C ARG A 628 33.87 5.02 25.50
N ILE A 629 33.66 6.33 25.64
CA ILE A 629 32.42 6.92 26.20
C ILE A 629 31.93 6.17 27.48
N ALA A 630 32.86 5.65 28.29
CA ALA A 630 32.62 4.50 29.16
C ALA A 630 31.88 4.85 30.45
N ASN A 631 31.47 6.12 30.59
CA ASN A 631 30.87 6.68 31.79
C ASN A 631 29.52 7.41 31.51
N GLU A 632 29.00 7.40 30.28
CA GLU A 632 27.68 7.99 29.99
C GLU A 632 26.63 6.87 29.89
N SER A 633 25.79 6.78 30.92
CA SER A 633 24.83 5.70 31.07
C SER A 633 23.54 5.91 30.29
N THR A 634 22.80 4.83 30.01
CA THR A 634 21.43 4.93 29.53
C THR A 634 20.54 5.62 30.56
N VAL A 635 19.86 6.68 30.11
CA VAL A 635 18.82 7.37 30.88
C VAL A 635 17.46 6.98 30.31
N LEU A 636 16.60 6.38 31.13
CA LEU A 636 15.20 6.14 30.79
C LEU A 636 14.33 7.16 31.53
N ASN A 637 13.62 8.01 30.79
CA ASN A 637 12.70 9.00 31.32
C ASN A 637 11.27 8.55 31.03
N ILE A 638 10.48 8.34 32.08
CA ILE A 638 9.07 7.99 32.01
C ILE A 638 8.28 9.13 32.67
N ASP A 639 7.35 9.72 31.94
CA ASP A 639 6.50 10.76 32.50
C ASP A 639 5.42 10.18 33.43
N SER A 640 4.77 11.06 34.20
CA SER A 640 3.73 10.64 35.16
C SER A 640 2.40 10.22 34.51
N THR A 641 2.26 10.39 33.19
CA THR A 641 1.03 10.03 32.46
C THR A 641 1.12 8.65 31.82
N ALA A 642 2.31 8.05 31.77
CA ALA A 642 2.49 6.71 31.22
C ALA A 642 1.80 5.62 32.07
N ASN A 643 1.16 4.67 31.39
CA ASN A 643 0.50 3.51 31.96
C ASN A 643 1.29 2.24 31.65
N MET A 644 1.97 1.67 32.64
CA MET A 644 2.93 0.59 32.43
C MET A 644 2.62 -0.65 33.27
N GLU A 645 2.49 -1.80 32.61
CA GLU A 645 2.13 -3.06 33.27
C GLU A 645 2.79 -4.29 32.62
N SER A 646 3.72 -4.93 33.34
CA SER A 646 4.22 -6.26 32.99
C SER A 646 4.30 -7.15 34.22
N TRP A 647 3.23 -7.93 34.45
CA TRP A 647 3.18 -8.89 35.56
C TRP A 647 3.92 -10.17 35.22
N LEU A 648 5.11 -10.30 35.79
CA LEU A 648 6.06 -11.37 35.53
C LEU A 648 6.20 -12.30 36.73
N SER A 649 6.26 -13.59 36.43
CA SER A 649 6.52 -14.67 37.36
C SER A 649 8.00 -15.03 37.47
N GLY A 650 8.81 -14.59 36.50
CA GLY A 650 10.19 -15.02 36.34
C GLY A 650 10.36 -16.19 35.37
N ARG A 651 9.25 -16.76 34.86
CA ARG A 651 9.24 -17.88 33.88
C ARG A 651 9.13 -17.42 32.43
N GLU A 652 8.96 -16.13 32.20
CA GLU A 652 8.74 -15.60 30.87
C GLU A 652 9.99 -15.72 29.97
N ALA A 653 9.78 -15.58 28.66
CA ALA A 653 10.77 -15.89 27.63
C ALA A 653 12.13 -15.22 27.85
N TRP A 654 12.14 -13.93 28.19
CA TRP A 654 13.41 -13.23 28.45
C TRP A 654 14.24 -13.90 29.55
N PHE A 655 13.60 -14.28 30.68
CA PHE A 655 14.28 -14.93 31.79
C PHE A 655 14.81 -16.32 31.40
N ALA A 656 14.01 -17.09 30.66
CA ALA A 656 14.41 -18.39 30.18
C ALA A 656 15.63 -18.32 29.24
N ILE A 657 15.65 -17.33 28.34
CA ILE A 657 16.74 -17.14 27.37
C ILE A 657 18.03 -16.68 28.07
N ASN A 658 17.94 -15.76 29.01
CA ASN A 658 19.10 -15.00 29.48
C ASN A 658 19.64 -15.38 30.86
N THR A 659 18.92 -16.19 31.65
CA THR A 659 19.31 -16.45 33.06
C THR A 659 19.90 -17.83 33.33
N LYS A 660 20.09 -18.67 32.29
CA LYS A 660 20.82 -19.97 32.29
C LYS A 660 20.76 -20.71 33.65
N GLU A 661 19.63 -21.32 33.98
CA GLU A 661 19.39 -22.15 35.19
C GLU A 661 19.12 -21.41 36.53
N ALA A 662 19.14 -20.08 36.57
CA ALA A 662 18.84 -19.29 37.77
C ALA A 662 17.34 -19.16 38.11
N MET A 663 16.48 -20.00 37.53
CA MET A 663 15.02 -19.95 37.71
C MET A 663 14.55 -19.90 39.17
N PRO A 664 15.11 -20.69 40.12
CA PRO A 664 14.76 -20.57 41.54
C PRO A 664 15.14 -19.20 42.14
N VAL A 665 16.23 -18.60 41.67
CA VAL A 665 16.71 -17.29 42.09
C VAL A 665 15.78 -16.18 41.58
N VAL A 666 15.33 -16.28 40.33
CA VAL A 666 14.37 -15.33 39.74
C VAL A 666 13.01 -15.41 40.45
N ASN A 667 12.50 -16.61 40.73
CA ASN A 667 11.25 -16.76 41.49
C ASN A 667 11.36 -16.11 42.88
N LYS A 668 12.48 -16.33 43.57
CA LYS A 668 12.74 -15.72 44.89
C LYS A 668 12.76 -14.19 44.78
N LEU A 669 13.41 -13.64 43.75
CA LEU A 669 13.43 -12.21 43.45
C LEU A 669 12.00 -11.64 43.30
N MET A 670 11.14 -12.31 42.54
CA MET A 670 9.75 -11.88 42.36
C MET A 670 8.97 -11.89 43.66
N THR A 671 9.26 -12.79 44.60
CA THR A 671 8.57 -12.83 45.89
C THR A 671 9.02 -11.76 46.88
N LEU A 672 10.21 -11.16 46.70
CA LEU A 672 10.72 -10.12 47.60
C LEU A 672 9.83 -8.87 47.61
N THR A 673 9.10 -8.61 46.51
CA THR A 673 8.15 -7.49 46.40
C THR A 673 7.04 -7.59 47.45
N LYS A 674 6.72 -8.80 47.95
CA LYS A 674 5.75 -8.99 49.03
C LYS A 674 6.19 -8.33 50.34
N ILE A 675 7.49 -8.25 50.61
CA ILE A 675 8.03 -7.60 51.81
C ILE A 675 7.83 -6.07 51.72
N VAL A 676 7.93 -5.52 50.52
CA VAL A 676 7.58 -4.11 50.26
C VAL A 676 6.10 -3.91 50.55
N ASP A 677 5.22 -4.76 50.02
CA ASP A 677 3.78 -4.71 50.29
C ASP A 677 3.45 -4.79 51.79
N ASN A 678 4.14 -5.63 52.56
CA ASN A 678 3.94 -5.73 54.00
C ASN A 678 4.41 -4.48 54.76
N THR A 679 5.41 -3.78 54.25
CA THR A 679 6.00 -2.59 54.89
C THR A 679 5.22 -1.33 54.52
N ALA A 680 5.03 -1.11 53.22
CA ALA A 680 4.44 0.07 52.61
C ALA A 680 2.93 -0.05 52.37
N GLY A 681 2.31 -1.22 52.57
CA GLY A 681 0.87 -1.41 52.32
C GLY A 681 0.50 -1.35 50.84
N THR A 682 1.45 -1.63 49.96
CA THR A 682 1.33 -1.58 48.50
C THR A 682 0.79 -2.90 47.90
N LYS A 683 0.67 -2.96 46.57
CA LYS A 683 0.19 -4.13 45.82
C LYS A 683 1.08 -4.47 44.62
N PHE A 684 2.39 -4.55 44.84
CA PHE A 684 3.35 -4.94 43.81
C PHE A 684 3.43 -6.45 43.59
N PHE A 685 2.95 -7.23 44.55
CA PHE A 685 2.88 -8.68 44.50
C PHE A 685 1.44 -9.15 44.28
N ARG A 686 1.24 -10.12 43.39
CA ARG A 686 -0.01 -10.87 43.29
C ARG A 686 0.24 -12.35 43.02
N MET A 687 -0.69 -13.18 43.46
CA MET A 687 -0.75 -14.58 43.03
C MET A 687 -1.64 -14.69 41.80
N ASP A 688 -1.17 -15.41 40.80
CA ASP A 688 -1.94 -15.84 39.64
C ASP A 688 -1.90 -17.37 39.60
N GLY A 689 -2.96 -17.99 40.14
CA GLY A 689 -2.91 -19.39 40.54
C GLY A 689 -1.81 -19.63 41.58
N GLU A 690 -0.88 -20.54 41.28
CA GLU A 690 0.28 -20.84 42.13
C GLU A 690 1.52 -19.99 41.81
N LEU A 691 1.46 -19.14 40.77
CA LEU A 691 2.59 -18.32 40.36
C LEU A 691 2.58 -16.97 41.08
N ALA A 692 3.67 -16.69 41.79
CA ALA A 692 3.96 -15.36 42.29
C ALA A 692 4.31 -14.44 41.12
N LYS A 693 3.60 -13.32 40.99
CA LYS A 693 3.86 -12.31 39.95
C LYS A 693 4.13 -10.94 40.55
N SER A 694 5.05 -10.22 39.92
CA SER A 694 5.39 -8.84 40.23
C SER A 694 5.34 -7.98 38.97
N ASN A 695 4.92 -6.73 39.08
CA ASN A 695 4.87 -5.81 37.95
C ASN A 695 6.26 -5.19 37.70
N VAL A 696 7.01 -5.69 36.72
CA VAL A 696 8.39 -5.29 36.42
C VAL A 696 8.41 -4.34 35.23
N ILE A 697 8.75 -3.09 35.48
CA ILE A 697 8.76 -2.05 34.44
C ILE A 697 10.08 -2.04 33.70
N ALA A 698 11.20 -1.99 34.43
CA ALA A 698 12.50 -1.82 33.80
C ALA A 698 13.59 -2.58 34.56
N VAL A 699 14.65 -2.98 33.85
CA VAL A 699 15.87 -3.53 34.44
C VAL A 699 17.10 -2.86 33.82
N ILE A 700 18.10 -2.55 34.65
CA ILE A 700 19.44 -2.16 34.21
C ILE A 700 20.39 -3.33 34.45
N ILE A 701 21.02 -3.82 33.38
CA ILE A 701 21.91 -4.99 33.38
C ILE A 701 23.26 -4.66 32.70
N PRO A 702 24.34 -5.38 33.00
CA PRO A 702 25.64 -5.23 32.31
C PRO A 702 25.63 -5.81 30.89
N SER A 703 25.00 -6.98 30.77
CA SER A 703 24.75 -7.75 29.55
C SER A 703 23.67 -8.78 29.90
N PRO A 704 22.91 -9.31 28.92
CA PRO A 704 21.91 -10.35 29.18
C PRO A 704 22.49 -11.61 29.84
N GLY A 705 23.62 -12.11 29.32
CA GLY A 705 24.25 -13.34 29.82
C GLY A 705 24.96 -13.21 31.17
N ASP A 706 25.31 -11.98 31.59
CA ASP A 706 26.07 -11.75 32.82
C ASP A 706 25.22 -11.23 33.98
N ALA A 707 23.90 -11.10 33.83
CA ALA A 707 23.03 -10.48 34.84
C ALA A 707 23.21 -11.06 36.26
N PHE A 708 23.49 -12.36 36.38
CA PHE A 708 23.70 -13.06 37.65
C PHE A 708 25.17 -13.35 38.00
N THR A 709 26.12 -13.10 37.11
CA THR A 709 27.55 -13.39 37.28
C THR A 709 28.42 -12.13 37.24
N ASN A 710 27.81 -10.98 36.98
CA ASN A 710 28.48 -9.70 36.79
C ASN A 710 29.37 -9.29 37.95
N GLN A 711 30.59 -8.86 37.61
CA GLN A 711 31.57 -8.32 38.56
C GLN A 711 31.85 -6.83 38.33
N TYR A 712 31.23 -6.21 37.33
CA TYR A 712 31.44 -4.82 36.94
C TYR A 712 30.43 -3.88 37.57
N THR A 713 30.85 -2.63 37.79
CA THR A 713 29.97 -1.55 38.21
C THR A 713 28.95 -1.30 37.11
N LEU A 714 27.69 -1.08 37.48
CA LEU A 714 26.67 -0.63 36.55
C LEU A 714 26.48 0.88 36.66
N HIS A 715 26.14 1.45 35.52
CA HIS A 715 25.89 2.86 35.28
C HIS A 715 24.52 2.95 34.60
N GLY A 716 23.66 3.85 35.05
CA GLY A 716 22.31 3.97 34.50
C GLY A 716 21.36 4.66 35.45
N LYS A 717 20.33 5.28 34.87
CA LYS A 717 19.30 5.96 35.66
C LYS A 717 17.93 5.83 35.01
N ILE A 718 16.94 5.60 35.85
CA ILE A 718 15.54 5.57 35.48
C ILE A 718 14.84 6.70 36.21
N ASN A 719 14.18 7.57 35.47
CA ASN A 719 13.36 8.65 35.98
C ASN A 719 11.89 8.31 35.76
N VAL A 720 11.07 8.49 36.79
CA VAL A 720 9.61 8.34 36.72
C VAL A 720 8.99 9.60 37.33
N GLY A 721 8.41 10.46 36.51
CA GLY A 721 8.00 11.80 36.93
C GLY A 721 9.17 12.57 37.57
N THR A 722 9.04 12.93 38.84
CA THR A 722 10.10 13.61 39.61
C THR A 722 11.05 12.66 40.34
N ASN A 723 10.75 11.36 40.36
CA ASN A 723 11.58 10.36 41.02
C ASN A 723 12.74 9.91 40.14
N SER A 724 13.86 9.59 40.78
CA SER A 724 15.09 9.16 40.12
C SER A 724 15.65 7.92 40.81
N TYR A 725 15.95 6.88 40.05
CA TYR A 725 16.52 5.61 40.50
C TYR A 725 17.81 5.36 39.72
N GLY A 726 18.96 5.41 40.39
CA GLY A 726 20.26 5.33 39.72
C GLY A 726 21.25 4.53 40.55
N MET A 727 22.16 3.84 39.87
CA MET A 727 23.24 3.07 40.51
C MET A 727 24.26 3.97 41.22
N ASP A 728 24.27 5.26 40.88
CA ASP A 728 25.09 6.32 41.47
C ASP A 728 24.48 6.95 42.73
N ASP A 729 23.28 6.54 43.16
CA ASP A 729 22.61 7.12 44.33
C ASP A 729 23.47 6.99 45.61
N ALA A 730 23.82 8.14 46.20
CA ALA A 730 24.71 8.21 47.35
C ALA A 730 24.20 7.44 48.57
N THR A 731 22.87 7.35 48.74
CA THR A 731 22.25 6.61 49.85
C THR A 731 22.39 5.12 49.65
N PHE A 732 22.07 4.64 48.45
CA PHE A 732 22.26 3.25 48.09
C PHE A 732 23.73 2.86 48.29
N ASN A 733 24.66 3.66 47.76
CA ASN A 733 26.09 3.46 47.91
C ASN A 733 26.54 3.44 49.38
N ALA A 734 25.99 4.30 50.23
CA ALA A 734 26.28 4.29 51.67
C ALA A 734 25.80 3.01 52.37
N ILE A 735 24.64 2.46 51.97
CA ILE A 735 24.10 1.21 52.53
C ILE A 735 24.99 0.02 52.14
N ILE A 736 25.36 -0.11 50.86
CA ILE A 736 26.13 -1.26 50.37
C ILE A 736 27.63 -1.18 50.69
N ALA A 737 28.18 0.01 50.96
CA ALA A 737 29.59 0.19 51.34
C ALA A 737 29.84 0.03 52.85
N ASN A 738 28.81 -0.28 53.64
CA ASN A 738 28.91 -0.31 55.09
C ASN A 738 29.79 -1.48 55.60
N LYS A 739 31.05 -1.17 55.92
CA LYS A 739 32.04 -2.15 56.42
C LYS A 739 31.79 -2.62 57.86
N SER A 740 30.96 -1.91 58.64
CA SER A 740 30.66 -2.32 60.03
C SER A 740 29.57 -3.39 60.12
N ASN A 741 28.82 -3.62 59.03
CA ASN A 741 27.83 -4.69 58.93
C ASN A 741 27.93 -5.42 57.57
N PRO A 742 28.78 -6.45 57.46
CA PRO A 742 29.00 -7.19 56.20
C PRO A 742 27.73 -7.82 55.61
N ALA A 743 26.70 -8.11 56.42
CA ALA A 743 25.42 -8.62 55.93
C ALA A 743 24.61 -7.56 55.16
N ALA A 744 24.80 -6.27 55.48
CA ALA A 744 24.16 -5.17 54.76
C ALA A 744 24.82 -4.92 53.39
N ALA A 745 26.11 -5.20 53.25
CA ALA A 745 26.88 -4.95 52.02
C ALA A 745 26.47 -5.80 50.81
N VAL A 746 25.73 -6.89 51.05
CA VAL A 746 25.16 -7.75 50.00
C VAL A 746 23.63 -7.83 50.09
N ALA A 747 23.00 -7.08 51.00
CA ALA A 747 21.55 -7.15 51.18
C ALA A 747 20.80 -6.54 49.98
N PRO A 748 19.64 -7.11 49.58
CA PRO A 748 18.71 -6.42 48.71
C PRO A 748 18.24 -5.09 49.34
N VAL A 749 18.36 -4.00 48.59
CA VAL A 749 17.99 -2.64 49.00
C VAL A 749 16.83 -2.14 48.13
N PHE A 750 15.85 -1.52 48.76
CA PHE A 750 14.63 -1.00 48.12
C PHE A 750 14.59 0.51 48.27
N LYS A 751 14.22 1.21 47.20
CA LYS A 751 13.91 2.65 47.19
C LYS A 751 12.49 2.83 46.70
N LEU A 752 11.59 3.29 47.56
CA LEU A 752 10.24 3.67 47.15
C LEU A 752 10.28 5.04 46.46
N GLY A 753 9.48 5.20 45.42
CA GLY A 753 9.20 6.52 44.86
C GLY A 753 8.46 7.36 45.89
N ALA A 754 8.79 8.65 45.99
CA ALA A 754 8.18 9.52 46.97
C ALA A 754 7.67 10.80 46.34
N VAL A 755 6.58 11.30 46.92
CA VAL A 755 6.16 12.68 46.70
C VAL A 755 7.16 13.57 47.44
N ASP A 756 7.62 14.67 46.85
CA ASP A 756 8.56 15.57 47.52
C ASP A 756 7.95 16.10 48.83
N ILE A 757 8.50 15.65 49.96
CA ILE A 757 7.99 15.95 51.31
C ILE A 757 9.08 16.57 52.20
N SER A 758 10.05 17.28 51.62
CA SER A 758 11.21 17.79 52.35
C SER A 758 10.83 18.72 53.53
N THR A 759 10.69 18.15 54.72
CA THR A 759 10.74 18.85 56.02
C THR A 759 11.82 18.29 56.94
N LEU A 760 12.33 17.07 56.69
CA LEU A 760 13.39 16.44 57.48
C LEU A 760 14.67 16.13 56.70
N GLY A 761 14.69 16.25 55.36
CA GLY A 761 15.91 16.11 54.55
C GLY A 761 16.64 14.75 54.65
N GLN A 762 15.98 13.69 55.17
CA GLN A 762 16.57 12.37 55.30
C GLN A 762 15.98 11.38 54.29
N ASN A 763 16.77 10.40 53.87
CA ASN A 763 16.44 9.39 52.86
C ASN A 763 15.48 8.31 53.39
N ILE A 764 14.28 8.73 53.81
CA ILE A 764 13.25 7.89 54.42
C ILE A 764 12.55 6.92 53.45
N ASN A 765 12.92 6.94 52.18
CA ASN A 765 12.30 6.09 51.16
C ASN A 765 13.07 4.79 50.93
N TYR A 766 14.19 4.60 51.65
CA TYR A 766 15.01 3.39 51.54
C TYR A 766 14.64 2.37 52.60
N GLY A 767 14.71 1.09 52.24
CA GLY A 767 14.59 -0.06 53.13
C GLY A 767 15.50 -1.20 52.67
N PHE A 768 15.90 -2.10 53.56
CA PHE A 768 16.73 -3.25 53.18
C PHE A 768 16.34 -4.54 53.91
N ILE A 769 16.72 -5.67 53.34
CA ILE A 769 16.50 -6.99 53.93
C ILE A 769 17.79 -7.46 54.61
N ALA A 770 17.83 -7.45 55.94
CA ALA A 770 19.00 -7.85 56.72
C ALA A 770 19.26 -9.37 56.70
N THR A 771 18.23 -10.18 56.44
CA THR A 771 18.32 -11.64 56.39
C THR A 771 17.35 -12.15 55.34
N MET A 772 17.79 -13.02 54.43
CA MET A 772 16.94 -13.52 53.35
C MET A 772 15.73 -14.29 53.93
N PRO A 773 14.50 -14.03 53.42
CA PRO A 773 13.30 -14.70 53.88
C PRO A 773 13.25 -16.18 53.44
N THR A 774 12.54 -17.00 54.21
CA THR A 774 12.07 -18.32 53.79
C THR A 774 10.65 -18.22 53.23
N ASN A 775 10.16 -19.29 52.59
CA ASN A 775 8.78 -19.35 52.11
C ASN A 775 7.74 -19.12 53.22
N GLU A 776 8.06 -19.50 54.47
CA GLU A 776 7.16 -19.32 55.62
C GLU A 776 7.17 -17.88 56.15
N THR A 777 8.31 -17.18 56.07
CA THR A 777 8.47 -15.85 56.69
C THR A 777 8.16 -14.70 55.74
N ILE A 778 8.25 -14.91 54.43
CA ILE A 778 8.13 -13.83 53.43
C ILE A 778 6.80 -13.07 53.51
N GLY A 779 5.72 -13.76 53.88
CA GLY A 779 4.37 -13.20 53.98
C GLY A 779 4.16 -12.23 55.15
N THR A 780 5.05 -12.21 56.14
CA THR A 780 4.93 -11.37 57.35
C THR A 780 6.13 -10.45 57.57
N MET A 781 7.23 -10.67 56.84
CA MET A 781 8.45 -9.88 56.97
C MET A 781 8.26 -8.44 56.48
N LYS A 782 8.96 -7.51 57.14
CA LYS A 782 9.06 -6.09 56.77
C LYS A 782 10.51 -5.70 56.48
N LEU A 783 10.67 -4.59 55.75
CA LEU A 783 11.96 -3.96 55.48
C LEU A 783 12.53 -3.30 56.76
N ASN A 784 13.86 -3.26 56.86
CA ASN A 784 14.56 -2.55 57.93
C ASN A 784 14.84 -1.10 57.51
N ASN A 785 14.73 -0.16 58.46
CA ASN A 785 15.02 1.26 58.24
C ASN A 785 16.54 1.51 58.22
N PRO A 786 17.13 1.92 57.08
CA PRO A 786 18.57 2.17 56.96
C PRO A 786 19.01 3.48 57.65
N THR A 787 18.09 4.38 57.97
CA THR A 787 18.37 5.66 58.63
C THR A 787 17.91 5.68 60.08
N GLN A 788 17.55 4.53 60.67
CA GLN A 788 16.95 4.46 62.01
C GLN A 788 17.73 5.23 63.07
N GLU A 789 19.05 5.02 63.15
CA GLU A 789 19.90 5.70 64.13
C GLU A 789 19.97 7.22 63.91
N ALA A 790 20.10 7.65 62.64
CA ALA A 790 20.17 9.06 62.28
C ALA A 790 18.84 9.80 62.51
N VAL A 791 17.71 9.16 62.18
CA VAL A 791 16.37 9.68 62.49
C VAL A 791 16.15 9.72 64.00
N ALA A 792 16.49 8.64 64.71
CA ALA A 792 16.33 8.56 66.17
C ALA A 792 17.09 9.69 66.88
N ALA A 793 18.34 9.95 66.47
CA ALA A 793 19.13 11.07 66.99
C ALA A 793 18.48 12.43 66.70
N ALA A 794 17.95 12.62 65.49
CA ALA A 794 17.35 13.88 65.05
C ALA A 794 16.01 14.20 65.73
N ILE A 795 15.22 13.18 66.09
CA ILE A 795 13.89 13.38 66.71
C ILE A 795 13.94 13.53 68.24
N ILE A 796 15.02 13.13 68.92
CA ILE A 796 15.14 13.26 70.39
C ILE A 796 14.85 14.69 70.87
N PRO A 797 15.41 15.76 70.27
CA PRO A 797 15.07 17.14 70.65
C PRO A 797 13.59 17.48 70.46
N MET A 798 12.93 16.93 69.43
CA MET A 798 11.50 17.14 69.16
C MET A 798 10.63 16.42 70.18
N ILE A 799 10.99 15.18 70.55
CA ILE A 799 10.30 14.41 71.59
C ILE A 799 10.39 15.14 72.93
N LYS A 800 11.55 15.71 73.28
CA LYS A 800 11.72 16.49 74.52
C LYS A 800 10.82 17.72 74.58
N GLN A 801 10.53 18.36 73.44
CA GLN A 801 9.64 19.52 73.39
C GLN A 801 8.17 19.15 73.59
N ASN A 802 7.75 17.97 73.13
CA ASN A 802 6.37 17.51 73.27
C ASN A 802 6.27 15.96 73.30
N PRO A 803 6.56 15.31 74.44
CA PRO A 803 6.57 13.84 74.52
C PRO A 803 5.22 13.20 74.16
N ALA A 804 4.12 13.86 74.53
CA ALA A 804 2.76 13.39 74.28
C ALA A 804 2.44 13.24 72.79
N GLN A 805 3.01 14.09 71.93
CA GLN A 805 2.86 14.00 70.48
C GLN A 805 3.42 12.68 69.91
N PHE A 806 4.38 12.07 70.59
CA PHE A 806 5.02 10.82 70.19
C PHE A 806 4.55 9.62 71.02
N GLY A 807 3.44 9.77 71.76
CA GLY A 807 2.85 8.68 72.55
C GLY A 807 3.58 8.40 73.87
N LEU A 808 4.42 9.31 74.34
CA LEU A 808 5.08 9.22 75.65
C LEU A 808 4.36 10.10 76.70
N PRO A 809 4.44 9.76 78.00
CA PRO A 809 3.94 10.63 79.07
C PRO A 809 4.56 12.04 79.00
N ALA A 810 3.80 13.07 79.35
CA ALA A 810 4.26 14.47 79.30
C ALA A 810 5.49 14.74 80.19
N ASP A 811 5.74 13.90 81.19
CA ASP A 811 6.85 13.91 82.13
C ASP A 811 7.94 12.86 81.81
N ALA A 812 7.98 12.33 80.59
CA ALA A 812 8.98 11.35 80.17
C ALA A 812 10.43 11.85 80.39
N THR A 813 11.23 11.01 81.04
CA THR A 813 12.66 11.28 81.31
C THR A 813 13.52 11.15 80.06
N ASP A 814 14.70 11.75 80.07
CA ASP A 814 15.69 11.62 78.99
C ASP A 814 16.06 10.16 78.69
N GLU A 815 16.11 9.30 79.72
CA GLU A 815 16.38 7.87 79.55
C GLU A 815 15.23 7.15 78.84
N GLN A 816 13.98 7.45 79.21
CA GLN A 816 12.79 6.93 78.52
C GLN A 816 12.69 7.42 77.08
N ILE A 817 13.03 8.69 76.83
CA ILE A 817 13.05 9.28 75.48
C ILE A 817 14.11 8.60 74.61
N ASN A 818 15.34 8.47 75.11
CA ASN A 818 16.44 7.84 74.37
C ASN A 818 16.15 6.35 74.07
N ALA A 819 15.52 5.64 75.00
CA ALA A 819 15.13 4.25 74.79
C ALA A 819 13.99 4.08 73.77
N ALA A 820 13.03 5.03 73.73
CA ALA A 820 11.90 4.98 72.81
C ALA A 820 12.21 5.50 71.40
N ALA A 821 13.20 6.39 71.25
CA ALA A 821 13.52 7.07 70.00
C ALA A 821 13.74 6.13 68.80
N PRO A 822 14.47 5.00 68.90
CA PRO A 822 14.63 4.06 67.76
C PRO A 822 13.31 3.44 67.28
N THR A 823 12.39 3.11 68.21
CA THR A 823 11.08 2.53 67.88
C THR A 823 10.16 3.58 67.24
N ILE A 824 10.20 4.82 67.75
CA ILE A 824 9.47 5.94 67.17
C ILE A 824 10.00 6.25 65.76
N ALA A 825 11.32 6.29 65.58
CA ALA A 825 11.97 6.49 64.27
C ALA A 825 11.58 5.41 63.25
N GLN A 826 11.57 4.14 63.66
CA GLN A 826 11.08 3.03 62.83
C GLN A 826 9.62 3.23 62.42
N SER A 827 8.76 3.60 63.37
CA SER A 827 7.33 3.79 63.13
C SER A 827 7.04 4.98 62.19
N LEU A 828 7.77 6.08 62.35
CA LEU A 828 7.67 7.25 61.46
C LEU A 828 8.09 6.90 60.03
N TRP A 829 9.17 6.15 59.88
CA TRP A 829 9.64 5.65 58.58
C TRP A 829 8.62 4.70 57.93
N GLU A 830 8.09 3.70 58.65
CA GLU A 830 7.05 2.81 58.12
C GLU A 830 5.79 3.58 57.69
N ASN A 831 5.38 4.58 58.47
CA ASN A 831 4.23 5.41 58.12
C ASN A 831 4.51 6.24 56.85
N SER A 832 5.71 6.81 56.72
CA SER A 832 6.10 7.52 55.49
C SER A 832 6.09 6.58 54.28
N MET A 833 6.62 5.37 54.43
CA MET A 833 6.59 4.33 53.39
C MET A 833 5.16 3.96 52.96
N LYS A 834 4.15 4.13 53.83
CA LYS A 834 2.73 3.83 53.53
C LYS A 834 1.96 5.01 52.95
N SER A 835 2.23 6.22 53.40
CA SER A 835 1.39 7.37 53.09
C SER A 835 1.93 8.22 51.94
N ASN A 836 3.24 8.14 51.65
CA ASN A 836 3.94 9.14 50.83
C ASN A 836 4.75 8.51 49.70
N HIS A 837 4.14 7.57 48.97
CA HIS A 837 4.78 6.96 47.81
C HIS A 837 3.98 7.18 46.52
N THR A 838 4.68 7.27 45.40
CA THR A 838 4.11 7.52 44.06
C THR A 838 3.59 6.24 43.40
N GLY A 839 3.79 5.09 44.03
CA GLY A 839 3.27 3.82 43.55
C GLY A 839 4.27 3.01 42.74
N GLU A 840 5.55 3.36 42.75
CA GLU A 840 6.64 2.57 42.18
C GLU A 840 7.79 2.40 43.18
N PHE A 841 8.65 1.41 42.97
CA PHE A 841 9.88 1.25 43.75
C PHE A 841 11.00 0.62 42.92
N ALA A 842 12.24 0.98 43.22
CA ALA A 842 13.41 0.31 42.70
C ALA A 842 13.97 -0.69 43.71
N LEU A 843 14.40 -1.83 43.20
CA LEU A 843 15.10 -2.87 43.92
C LEU A 843 16.52 -2.96 43.38
N TYR A 844 17.48 -2.66 44.24
CA TYR A 844 18.90 -2.85 44.01
C TYR A 844 19.29 -4.20 44.61
N VAL A 845 19.73 -5.13 43.77
CA VAL A 845 20.00 -6.51 44.16
C VAL A 845 21.43 -6.86 43.82
N SER A 846 22.17 -7.40 44.79
CA SER A 846 23.33 -8.24 44.51
C SER A 846 22.82 -9.66 44.27
N PRO A 847 22.85 -10.19 43.03
CA PRO A 847 22.33 -11.53 42.74
C PRO A 847 23.03 -12.62 43.56
N GLY A 848 24.29 -12.40 43.96
CA GLY A 848 25.01 -13.28 44.86
C GLY A 848 24.27 -13.52 46.18
N ALA A 849 23.52 -12.55 46.70
CA ALA A 849 22.78 -12.68 47.95
C ALA A 849 21.50 -13.52 47.86
N LEU A 850 21.03 -13.82 46.65
CA LEU A 850 19.83 -14.63 46.47
C LEU A 850 20.11 -16.14 46.62
N GLY A 851 21.37 -16.56 46.43
CA GLY A 851 21.83 -17.95 46.58
C GLY A 851 21.94 -18.44 48.02
N GLU A 852 22.19 -19.74 48.20
CA GLU A 852 22.38 -20.36 49.52
C GLU A 852 23.67 -19.90 50.20
N THR A 853 24.72 -19.63 49.41
CA THR A 853 25.99 -19.06 49.87
C THR A 853 26.23 -17.73 49.16
N PRO A 854 26.17 -16.59 49.87
CA PRO A 854 26.34 -15.28 49.25
C PRO A 854 27.70 -15.10 48.59
N ASN A 855 27.72 -14.76 47.30
CA ASN A 855 28.95 -14.41 46.58
C ASN A 855 29.17 -12.89 46.59
N THR A 856 30.17 -12.44 47.34
CA THR A 856 30.51 -11.02 47.53
C THR A 856 31.26 -10.39 46.35
N SER A 857 31.66 -11.17 45.35
CA SER A 857 32.34 -10.68 44.14
C SER A 857 31.35 -10.17 43.08
N ILE A 858 30.07 -10.53 43.21
CA ILE A 858 29.03 -10.17 42.26
C ILE A 858 28.46 -8.78 42.60
N LYS A 859 28.41 -7.91 41.60
CA LYS A 859 27.92 -6.52 41.73
C LYS A 859 26.40 -6.44 41.56
N HIS A 860 25.84 -5.29 41.92
CA HIS A 860 24.41 -5.08 41.96
C HIS A 860 23.81 -4.80 40.58
N PHE A 861 22.54 -5.15 40.38
CA PHE A 861 21.68 -4.64 39.31
C PHE A 861 20.43 -3.97 39.87
N LEU A 862 19.72 -3.22 39.02
CA LEU A 862 18.52 -2.46 39.39
C LEU A 862 17.31 -2.99 38.63
N MET A 863 16.22 -3.25 39.36
CA MET A 863 14.88 -3.47 38.79
C MET A 863 13.91 -2.42 39.31
N LEU A 864 13.16 -1.81 38.40
CA LEU A 864 12.05 -0.93 38.73
C LEU A 864 10.74 -1.72 38.67
N PHE A 865 9.97 -1.62 39.75
CA PHE A 865 8.65 -2.23 39.87
C PHE A 865 7.58 -1.14 39.92
N GLY A 866 6.50 -1.36 39.17
CA GLY A 866 5.39 -0.42 39.07
C GLY A 866 4.20 -0.90 39.88
N GLY A 867 3.48 0.00 40.51
CA GLY A 867 2.26 -0.33 41.23
C GLY A 867 1.15 -0.55 40.23
N PRO A 868 0.07 -1.24 40.61
CA PRO A 868 -1.14 -1.19 39.82
C PRO A 868 -1.58 0.27 39.76
N VAL A 869 -1.58 0.82 38.55
CA VAL A 869 -2.11 2.16 38.29
C VAL A 869 -3.54 2.16 38.82
N SER A 870 -3.85 3.01 39.81
CA SER A 870 -5.24 3.11 40.24
C SER A 870 -6.02 3.52 39.00
N THR A 871 -7.07 2.78 38.69
CA THR A 871 -7.92 2.94 37.51
C THR A 871 -8.72 4.25 37.50
N SER A 872 -8.18 5.31 38.11
CA SER A 872 -8.87 6.56 38.43
C SER A 872 -8.27 7.79 37.75
N SER A 873 -7.42 7.64 36.73
CA SER A 873 -7.01 8.78 35.89
C SER A 873 -6.84 8.41 34.42
N ALA A 874 -7.76 7.61 33.87
CA ALA A 874 -8.03 7.61 32.44
C ALA A 874 -9.32 8.39 32.22
N ASN A 875 -9.18 9.68 31.95
CA ASN A 875 -10.13 10.55 31.25
C ASN A 875 -9.33 11.60 30.51
#